data_AF-A0A928SJL0-F1
#
_entry.id   AF-A0A928SJL0-F1
#
_cell.length_a   1.000
_cell.length_b   1.000
_cell.length_c   1.000
_cell.angle_alpha   90.00
_cell.angle_beta   90.00
_cell.angle_gamma   90.00
#
_symmetry.space_group_name_H-M   'P 1'
#
loop_
_entity.id
_entity.type
_entity.pdbx_description
1 polymer ?
#
loop_
_entity_poly.entity_id
_entity_poly.type
_entity_poly.pdbx_seq_one_letter_code
_entity_poly.pdbx_strand_id
1 'polypeptide(L)'
;MNKLPHQIILRALAAAMIVGLVLSLELITAPQIVQQQNTRGLSIVVRMPLHLTSDESIEALVNRFAERGVQRVWVQMKQDETDEFIAGSLFYPSNLAPVAAGFEDNRLGRFIEALAAHGIEPLAWLPVLHDRQAWEMHPDWRAVTIAKDGKTVVQEDWLCPNHPEVAQYQAEIAREVVDRFPALKGLYLDFIRYDDDFSCACPLCLTELAERVNWQERMGRPLEPGDILRAAEKSDSLWQAWTGMRAEKIVSVVDTIRDAVDEARPDFHMGAFVLPFSSDYYELNTQSGQDLERMSQAGLDEIVLMGYWDDWELSPWWVRRSLETADDLVGDNADLTFVLDGDMGVRRTRLTLEALGDWASEAGWFHYGHWSDSEFDRLQRAVDGFYQEGPMPRPDQVSVVIRIDTEPDYQPSYDAVKPEMIETLLTLFAEEEVKATFITVGKLAELQPDVLRRAVEQGHEIGSHAYNHEQIDSLALDKQIAAVDHGLDALGALGFQVYGFGAPRNSITDEARDRLMEWNLEYDGSAAYDPLSSFMDVQYVGHSQGKQARILVIPFIMPNDWDARYEAGISAPEMLKAWQQRLDRVIELGEPVFVLDIHQWSASQPDNLTALRDFIRYVKSRPECRLVTLREAARHAREVLDRYELPAPTSGDQKPPLPAPQVQFVTGVQ
;
A
#
# COMPACT_ATOMS: atom_id res chain seq x y z
N MET A 1 -6.02 -51.64 -59.76
CA MET A 1 -5.97 -52.90 -58.99
C MET A 1 -4.85 -52.80 -57.98
N ASN A 2 -5.24 -52.88 -56.71
CA ASN A 2 -4.56 -53.64 -55.66
C ASN A 2 -3.14 -53.28 -55.20
N LYS A 3 -3.14 -52.79 -53.95
CA LYS A 3 -2.56 -53.44 -52.75
C LYS A 3 -1.24 -52.89 -52.22
N LEU A 4 -1.44 -52.09 -51.17
CA LEU A 4 -0.99 -52.22 -49.79
C LEU A 4 0.51 -52.19 -49.42
N PRO A 5 0.83 -51.60 -48.24
CA PRO A 5 2.14 -51.21 -47.76
C PRO A 5 2.65 -52.15 -46.64
N HIS A 6 3.82 -51.83 -46.05
CA HIS A 6 4.09 -51.75 -44.60
C HIS A 6 5.61 -51.60 -44.42
N GLN A 7 6.09 -50.42 -43.97
CA GLN A 7 6.38 -50.19 -42.54
C GLN A 7 7.12 -51.41 -41.97
N ILE A 8 8.45 -51.47 -42.00
CA ILE A 8 9.23 -51.25 -40.77
C ILE A 8 10.72 -50.91 -41.04
N ILE A 9 11.21 -50.92 -42.29
CA ILE A 9 12.68 -50.88 -42.54
C ILE A 9 13.25 -49.48 -42.91
N LEU A 10 12.40 -48.44 -42.96
CA LEU A 10 12.82 -47.05 -43.23
C LEU A 10 12.88 -46.14 -41.99
N ARG A 11 12.69 -46.68 -40.78
CA ARG A 11 12.82 -45.92 -39.52
C ARG A 11 14.21 -46.01 -38.85
N ALA A 12 15.16 -46.77 -39.42
CA ALA A 12 16.48 -46.96 -38.80
C ALA A 12 17.64 -46.18 -39.48
N LEU A 13 17.41 -45.48 -40.59
CA LEU A 13 18.47 -44.74 -41.31
C LEU A 13 18.26 -43.23 -41.41
N ALA A 14 17.19 -42.68 -40.81
CA ALA A 14 17.03 -41.24 -40.60
C ALA A 14 17.40 -40.79 -39.17
N ALA A 15 17.73 -41.72 -38.26
CA ALA A 15 18.00 -41.43 -36.85
C ALA A 15 19.50 -41.25 -36.52
N ALA A 16 20.41 -41.33 -37.48
CA ALA A 16 21.86 -41.28 -37.25
C ALA A 16 22.61 -40.11 -37.94
N MET A 17 21.90 -39.16 -38.56
CA MET A 17 22.49 -37.93 -39.13
C MET A 17 21.87 -36.62 -38.59
N ILE A 18 21.16 -36.68 -37.45
CA ILE A 18 20.64 -35.50 -36.73
C ILE A 18 21.02 -35.58 -35.23
N VAL A 19 22.23 -36.07 -34.94
CA VAL A 19 22.80 -36.10 -33.58
C VAL A 19 24.16 -35.38 -33.52
N GLY A 20 24.55 -34.67 -34.59
CA GLY A 20 25.83 -33.97 -34.69
C GLY A 20 25.75 -32.45 -34.79
N LEU A 21 24.57 -31.85 -34.60
CA LEU A 21 24.38 -30.40 -34.78
C LEU A 21 23.25 -29.81 -33.91
N VAL A 22 23.14 -30.23 -32.65
CA VAL A 22 22.29 -29.56 -31.62
C VAL A 22 22.95 -29.70 -30.25
N LEU A 23 24.25 -29.37 -30.18
CA LEU A 23 25.00 -29.28 -28.92
C LEU A 23 25.89 -28.04 -28.98
N SER A 24 25.25 -26.87 -29.04
CA SER A 24 25.84 -25.58 -28.72
C SER A 24 24.71 -24.54 -28.65
N LEU A 25 24.52 -23.97 -27.46
CA LEU A 25 23.66 -22.82 -27.13
C LEU A 25 22.15 -23.07 -27.06
N GLU A 26 21.72 -23.73 -25.98
CA GLU A 26 20.54 -23.27 -25.23
C GLU A 26 20.90 -23.32 -23.74
N LEU A 27 21.80 -22.41 -23.36
CA LEU A 27 21.67 -21.78 -22.05
C LEU A 27 20.29 -21.13 -22.09
N ILE A 28 19.42 -21.51 -21.17
CA ILE A 28 18.21 -20.74 -20.87
C ILE A 28 18.71 -19.39 -20.37
N THR A 29 18.92 -18.48 -21.31
CA THR A 29 19.00 -17.06 -21.02
C THR A 29 17.64 -16.72 -20.44
N ALA A 30 17.64 -16.06 -19.28
CA ALA A 30 16.53 -15.22 -18.86
C ALA A 30 15.94 -14.51 -20.09
N PRO A 31 14.61 -14.25 -20.13
CA PRO A 31 14.03 -13.52 -21.24
C PRO A 31 14.93 -12.34 -21.55
N GLN A 32 15.34 -12.18 -22.81
CA GLN A 32 16.03 -10.98 -23.25
C GLN A 32 15.04 -9.84 -23.07
N ILE A 33 14.93 -9.35 -21.84
CA ILE A 33 14.32 -8.09 -21.49
C ILE A 33 15.24 -7.05 -22.14
N VAL A 34 14.81 -6.64 -23.33
CA VAL A 34 14.91 -5.28 -23.83
C VAL A 34 16.33 -4.72 -23.88
N GLN A 35 17.02 -4.96 -25.00
CA GLN A 35 18.05 -4.04 -25.51
C GLN A 35 17.46 -3.07 -26.55
N GLN A 36 16.22 -2.61 -26.32
CA GLN A 36 15.74 -1.35 -26.86
C GLN A 36 15.90 -0.31 -25.74
N GLN A 37 16.75 0.68 -25.96
CA GLN A 37 16.59 1.97 -25.30
C GLN A 37 15.24 2.55 -25.73
N ASN A 38 14.15 2.07 -25.15
CA ASN A 38 12.89 2.78 -25.14
C ASN A 38 12.89 3.53 -23.82
N THR A 39 13.44 4.75 -23.84
CA THR A 39 13.03 5.78 -22.89
C THR A 39 11.56 6.07 -23.15
N ARG A 40 10.67 5.18 -22.72
CA ARG A 40 9.25 5.51 -22.54
C ARG A 40 9.23 6.47 -21.36
N GLY A 41 8.71 7.66 -21.60
CA GLY A 41 8.85 8.77 -20.68
C GLY A 41 7.88 8.65 -19.54
N LEU A 42 8.22 9.31 -18.44
CA LEU A 42 7.41 9.28 -17.23
C LEU A 42 6.07 9.97 -17.50
N SER A 43 4.98 9.35 -17.07
CA SER A 43 3.67 10.01 -17.00
C SER A 43 3.41 10.37 -15.53
N ILE A 44 3.13 11.64 -15.23
CA ILE A 44 3.00 12.11 -13.84
C ILE A 44 1.73 12.92 -13.61
N VAL A 45 1.20 12.86 -12.39
CA VAL A 45 0.08 13.70 -11.93
C VAL A 45 0.64 14.86 -11.11
N VAL A 46 0.16 16.09 -11.35
CA VAL A 46 0.68 17.30 -10.69
C VAL A 46 -0.46 18.10 -10.05
N ARG A 47 -0.36 18.29 -8.72
CA ARG A 47 -1.29 19.08 -7.91
C ARG A 47 -0.92 20.57 -7.90
N MET A 48 -1.78 21.44 -8.41
CA MET A 48 -1.39 22.84 -8.71
C MET A 48 -1.03 23.71 -7.49
N PRO A 49 -1.68 23.60 -6.32
CA PRO A 49 -1.40 24.46 -5.16
C PRO A 49 0.07 24.43 -4.71
N LEU A 50 0.73 23.29 -4.91
CA LEU A 50 2.12 23.08 -4.48
C LEU A 50 3.14 23.61 -5.52
N HIS A 51 2.75 23.81 -6.78
CA HIS A 51 3.72 23.91 -7.87
C HIS A 51 3.77 25.27 -8.57
N LEU A 52 2.66 26.00 -8.67
CA LEU A 52 2.54 27.18 -9.53
C LEU A 52 2.41 28.51 -8.76
N THR A 53 3.50 28.94 -8.13
CA THR A 53 3.51 30.17 -7.32
C THR A 53 3.92 31.44 -8.09
N SER A 54 4.70 31.31 -9.19
CA SER A 54 5.23 32.42 -10.00
C SER A 54 5.51 32.01 -11.46
N ASP A 55 5.85 32.96 -12.34
CA ASP A 55 6.26 32.64 -13.71
C ASP A 55 7.62 31.94 -13.75
N GLU A 56 8.55 32.32 -12.89
CA GLU A 56 9.85 31.64 -12.76
C GLU A 56 9.70 30.18 -12.29
N SER A 57 8.69 29.88 -11.47
CA SER A 57 8.43 28.49 -11.04
C SER A 57 7.87 27.63 -12.18
N ILE A 58 7.12 28.21 -13.13
CA ILE A 58 6.62 27.50 -14.32
C ILE A 58 7.78 27.00 -15.17
N GLU A 59 8.69 27.90 -15.57
CA GLU A 59 9.82 27.52 -16.43
C GLU A 59 10.74 26.50 -15.75
N ALA A 60 11.05 26.72 -14.46
CA ALA A 60 11.88 25.79 -13.70
C ALA A 60 11.26 24.38 -13.61
N LEU A 61 9.95 24.30 -13.39
CA LEU A 61 9.25 23.02 -13.27
C LEU A 61 9.17 22.29 -14.62
N VAL A 62 8.83 23.01 -15.70
CA VAL A 62 8.75 22.41 -17.05
C VAL A 62 10.13 21.96 -17.53
N ASN A 63 11.18 22.76 -17.29
CA ASN A 63 12.55 22.36 -17.60
C ASN A 63 12.94 21.10 -16.85
N ARG A 64 12.62 21.01 -15.55
CA ARG A 64 12.84 19.78 -14.76
C ARG A 64 12.12 18.60 -15.41
N PHE A 65 10.84 18.72 -15.75
CA PHE A 65 10.09 17.62 -16.37
C PHE A 65 10.70 17.18 -17.70
N ALA A 66 11.10 18.13 -18.55
CA ALA A 66 11.74 17.85 -19.82
C ALA A 66 13.10 17.14 -19.65
N GLU A 67 13.94 17.63 -18.72
CA GLU A 67 15.25 17.02 -18.39
C GLU A 67 15.10 15.59 -17.84
N ARG A 68 13.98 15.30 -17.16
CA ARG A 68 13.67 13.99 -16.59
C ARG A 68 12.93 13.05 -17.54
N GLY A 69 12.69 13.49 -18.78
CA GLY A 69 12.03 12.67 -19.80
C GLY A 69 10.56 12.40 -19.50
N VAL A 70 9.87 13.32 -18.82
CA VAL A 70 8.41 13.25 -18.64
C VAL A 70 7.73 13.42 -20.00
N GLN A 71 6.78 12.55 -20.32
CA GLN A 71 6.03 12.55 -21.59
C GLN A 71 4.61 13.05 -21.44
N ARG A 72 3.93 12.70 -20.34
CA ARG A 72 2.54 13.10 -20.07
C ARG A 72 2.44 13.72 -18.69
N VAL A 73 1.65 14.77 -18.57
CA VAL A 73 1.36 15.43 -17.30
C VAL A 73 -0.14 15.62 -17.14
N TRP A 74 -0.73 14.97 -16.15
CA TRP A 74 -2.09 15.29 -15.70
C TRP A 74 -2.04 16.55 -14.84
N VAL A 75 -2.59 17.63 -15.40
CA VAL A 75 -2.62 18.97 -14.82
C VAL A 75 -3.96 19.17 -14.13
N GLN A 76 -3.95 19.40 -12.82
CA GLN A 76 -5.15 19.64 -12.04
C GLN A 76 -5.88 20.93 -12.49
N MET A 77 -7.15 20.79 -12.90
CA MET A 77 -7.99 21.90 -13.36
C MET A 77 -8.92 22.43 -12.27
N LYS A 78 -9.34 21.57 -11.35
CA LYS A 78 -10.23 21.88 -10.22
C LYS A 78 -9.66 21.28 -8.94
N GLN A 79 -9.79 21.99 -7.82
CA GLN A 79 -9.37 21.54 -6.49
C GLN A 79 -10.09 20.23 -6.14
N ASP A 80 -9.30 19.23 -5.75
CA ASP A 80 -9.67 17.82 -5.56
C ASP A 80 -10.10 17.47 -4.14
N GLU A 81 -9.54 18.09 -3.10
CA GLU A 81 -9.80 17.70 -1.69
C GLU A 81 -9.87 18.88 -0.72
N THR A 82 -10.49 18.66 0.45
CA THR A 82 -10.80 19.66 1.48
C THR A 82 -9.84 19.77 2.67
N ASP A 83 -8.86 18.87 2.76
CA ASP A 83 -7.91 18.86 3.88
C ASP A 83 -7.04 20.13 3.97
N GLU A 84 -6.73 20.73 2.81
CA GLU A 84 -5.96 21.97 2.72
C GLU A 84 -6.79 23.17 2.23
N PHE A 85 -7.74 22.96 1.31
CA PHE A 85 -8.51 24.01 0.63
C PHE A 85 -9.91 23.55 0.21
N ILE A 86 -10.89 24.44 0.08
CA ILE A 86 -12.26 24.05 -0.32
C ILE A 86 -12.29 23.45 -1.75
N ALA A 87 -12.69 22.18 -1.87
CA ALA A 87 -12.87 21.44 -3.12
C ALA A 87 -13.88 22.12 -4.07
N GLY A 88 -13.66 22.01 -5.38
CA GLY A 88 -14.52 22.63 -6.39
C GLY A 88 -14.05 23.96 -6.97
N SER A 89 -12.99 24.55 -6.42
CA SER A 89 -12.42 25.79 -6.96
C SER A 89 -11.57 25.53 -8.21
N LEU A 90 -11.71 26.34 -9.25
CA LEU A 90 -10.95 26.18 -10.51
C LEU A 90 -9.58 26.87 -10.44
N PHE A 91 -8.57 26.25 -11.06
CA PHE A 91 -7.21 26.80 -11.17
C PHE A 91 -7.05 27.74 -12.37
N TYR A 92 -8.17 28.27 -12.87
CA TYR A 92 -8.20 29.25 -13.94
C TYR A 92 -9.42 30.18 -13.80
N PRO A 93 -9.36 31.42 -14.32
CA PRO A 93 -10.45 32.37 -14.16
C PRO A 93 -11.74 31.95 -14.90
N SER A 94 -12.80 31.56 -14.19
CA SER A 94 -14.08 31.13 -14.78
C SER A 94 -15.26 31.97 -14.26
N ASN A 95 -16.38 31.94 -14.99
CA ASN A 95 -17.67 32.45 -14.52
C ASN A 95 -18.62 31.32 -14.03
N LEU A 96 -18.24 30.05 -14.18
CA LEU A 96 -19.05 28.88 -13.83
C LEU A 96 -18.84 28.44 -12.39
N ALA A 97 -17.59 28.53 -11.88
CA ALA A 97 -17.24 28.14 -10.53
C ALA A 97 -16.26 29.14 -9.90
N PRO A 98 -16.16 29.17 -8.55
CA PRO A 98 -15.15 29.97 -7.86
C PRO A 98 -13.73 29.64 -8.31
N VAL A 99 -12.85 30.64 -8.29
CA VAL A 99 -11.44 30.50 -8.66
C VAL A 99 -10.60 30.28 -7.40
N ALA A 100 -9.68 29.33 -7.45
CA ALA A 100 -8.74 29.07 -6.36
C ALA A 100 -7.86 30.30 -6.09
N ALA A 101 -7.59 30.56 -4.82
CA ALA A 101 -6.78 31.70 -4.41
C ALA A 101 -5.38 31.64 -5.05
N GLY A 102 -4.97 32.73 -5.71
CA GLY A 102 -3.69 32.81 -6.42
C GLY A 102 -3.73 32.35 -7.89
N PHE A 103 -4.89 31.92 -8.39
CA PHE A 103 -5.10 31.52 -9.79
C PHE A 103 -6.04 32.46 -10.55
N GLU A 104 -6.15 33.71 -10.11
CA GLU A 104 -6.97 34.75 -10.75
C GLU A 104 -6.38 35.24 -12.09
N ASP A 105 -5.19 34.78 -12.46
CA ASP A 105 -4.52 35.07 -13.73
C ASP A 105 -4.44 33.84 -14.66
N ASN A 106 -3.81 33.98 -15.82
CA ASN A 106 -3.66 32.89 -16.79
C ASN A 106 -2.40 32.02 -16.59
N ARG A 107 -1.90 31.85 -15.35
CA ARG A 107 -0.68 31.06 -15.10
C ARG A 107 -0.80 29.59 -15.47
N LEU A 108 -1.96 28.97 -15.23
CA LEU A 108 -2.22 27.59 -15.60
C LEU A 108 -2.12 27.41 -17.12
N GLY A 109 -2.72 28.32 -17.89
CA GLY A 109 -2.60 28.32 -19.35
C GLY A 109 -1.17 28.46 -19.83
N ARG A 110 -0.36 29.34 -19.21
CA ARG A 110 1.08 29.45 -19.51
C ARG A 110 1.83 28.16 -19.21
N PHE A 111 1.52 27.48 -18.13
CA PHE A 111 2.12 26.18 -17.78
C PHE A 111 1.77 25.09 -18.80
N ILE A 112 0.50 24.97 -19.19
CA ILE A 112 0.03 24.02 -20.21
C ILE A 112 0.73 24.25 -21.55
N GLU A 113 0.83 25.51 -21.99
CA GLU A 113 1.53 25.87 -23.24
C GLU A 113 3.03 25.59 -23.15
N ALA A 114 3.65 25.85 -21.99
CA ALA A 114 5.06 25.58 -21.76
C ALA A 114 5.38 24.07 -21.79
N LEU A 115 4.52 23.23 -21.23
CA LEU A 115 4.62 21.76 -21.34
C LEU A 115 4.58 21.33 -22.81
N ALA A 116 3.57 21.77 -23.55
CA ALA A 116 3.41 21.45 -24.97
C ALA A 116 4.60 21.92 -25.82
N ALA A 117 5.16 23.10 -25.52
CA ALA A 117 6.35 23.62 -26.20
C ALA A 117 7.61 22.76 -25.98
N HIS A 118 7.67 22.01 -24.87
CA HIS A 118 8.74 21.05 -24.58
C HIS A 118 8.43 19.63 -25.08
N GLY A 119 7.33 19.44 -25.81
CA GLY A 119 6.90 18.13 -26.31
C GLY A 119 6.33 17.22 -25.22
N ILE A 120 5.94 17.78 -24.08
CA ILE A 120 5.24 17.08 -23.00
C ILE A 120 3.74 17.24 -23.24
N GLU A 121 2.97 16.17 -23.19
CA GLU A 121 1.52 16.18 -23.40
C GLU A 121 0.78 16.62 -22.14
N PRO A 122 0.14 17.81 -22.13
CA PRO A 122 -0.68 18.22 -21.00
C PRO A 122 -2.07 17.59 -21.11
N LEU A 123 -2.49 16.92 -20.04
CA LEU A 123 -3.78 16.25 -19.91
C LEU A 123 -4.56 16.96 -18.80
N ALA A 124 -5.83 17.30 -19.03
CA ALA A 124 -6.65 17.90 -17.97
C ALA A 124 -7.04 16.85 -16.95
N TRP A 125 -6.84 17.13 -15.66
CA TRP A 125 -7.38 16.35 -14.56
C TRP A 125 -8.48 17.14 -13.87
N LEU A 126 -9.71 16.61 -13.88
CA LEU A 126 -10.91 17.31 -13.46
C LEU A 126 -11.69 16.46 -12.44
N PRO A 127 -11.57 16.77 -11.13
CA PRO A 127 -12.52 16.29 -10.13
C PRO A 127 -13.96 16.67 -10.51
N VAL A 128 -14.90 15.74 -10.39
CA VAL A 128 -16.29 15.91 -10.87
C VAL A 128 -17.25 16.05 -9.69
N LEU A 129 -17.54 14.95 -8.97
CA LEU A 129 -18.63 14.92 -7.98
C LEU A 129 -18.19 15.34 -6.58
N HIS A 130 -16.89 15.38 -6.31
CA HIS A 130 -16.33 16.00 -5.11
C HIS A 130 -16.13 17.50 -5.36
N ASP A 131 -17.15 18.28 -4.99
CA ASP A 131 -17.29 19.69 -5.34
C ASP A 131 -18.10 20.44 -4.27
N ARG A 132 -17.38 20.84 -3.21
CA ARG A 132 -17.95 21.62 -2.11
C ARG A 132 -18.45 23.00 -2.56
N GLN A 133 -17.76 23.65 -3.50
CA GLN A 133 -18.20 24.96 -4.00
C GLN A 133 -19.58 24.90 -4.64
N ALA A 134 -19.82 23.92 -5.53
CA ALA A 134 -21.13 23.72 -6.14
C ALA A 134 -22.20 23.37 -5.10
N TRP A 135 -21.85 22.53 -4.11
CA TRP A 135 -22.69 22.22 -2.97
C TRP A 135 -23.11 23.49 -2.18
N GLU A 136 -22.18 24.37 -1.86
CA GLU A 136 -22.45 25.59 -1.09
C GLU A 136 -23.35 26.57 -1.87
N MET A 137 -23.17 26.66 -3.20
CA MET A 137 -24.01 27.46 -4.08
C MET A 137 -25.41 26.84 -4.29
N HIS A 138 -25.49 25.51 -4.32
CA HIS A 138 -26.71 24.74 -4.59
C HIS A 138 -26.97 23.68 -3.50
N PRO A 139 -27.53 24.08 -2.34
CA PRO A 139 -27.75 23.17 -1.23
C PRO A 139 -28.60 21.93 -1.51
N ASP A 140 -29.46 21.96 -2.53
CA ASP A 140 -30.29 20.85 -2.97
C ASP A 140 -29.53 19.80 -3.80
N TRP A 141 -28.32 20.11 -4.27
CA TRP A 141 -27.46 19.17 -5.01
C TRP A 141 -26.67 18.22 -4.10
N ARG A 142 -26.76 18.38 -2.78
CA ARG A 142 -26.05 17.59 -1.77
C ARG A 142 -26.22 16.08 -1.96
N ALA A 143 -25.11 15.35 -1.94
CA ALA A 143 -25.14 13.94 -1.62
C ALA A 143 -25.53 13.72 -0.15
N VAL A 144 -26.17 12.60 0.12
CA VAL A 144 -26.66 12.22 1.43
C VAL A 144 -26.34 10.75 1.64
N THR A 145 -25.67 10.39 2.72
CA THR A 145 -25.36 9.00 3.07
C THR A 145 -26.33 8.46 4.13
N ILE A 146 -26.32 7.14 4.34
CA ILE A 146 -27.08 6.46 5.38
C ILE A 146 -26.14 6.12 6.54
N ALA A 147 -26.36 6.74 7.70
CA ALA A 147 -25.63 6.43 8.92
C ALA A 147 -26.02 5.06 9.49
N LYS A 148 -25.17 4.51 10.37
CA LYS A 148 -25.38 3.21 11.02
C LYS A 148 -26.70 3.09 11.80
N ASP A 149 -27.29 4.20 12.23
CA ASP A 149 -28.59 4.21 12.91
C ASP A 149 -29.80 4.22 11.94
N GLY A 150 -29.54 4.14 10.63
CA GLY A 150 -30.56 4.14 9.57
C GLY A 150 -31.09 5.51 9.20
N LYS A 151 -30.52 6.60 9.74
CA LYS A 151 -30.85 7.97 9.33
C LYS A 151 -29.94 8.46 8.24
N THR A 152 -30.39 9.50 7.55
CA THR A 152 -29.58 10.18 6.55
C THR A 152 -28.72 11.28 7.16
N VAL A 153 -27.51 11.42 6.63
CA VAL A 153 -26.56 12.49 6.98
C VAL A 153 -26.08 13.12 5.67
N VAL A 154 -25.89 14.43 5.64
CA VAL A 154 -25.29 15.10 4.47
C VAL A 154 -23.87 14.57 4.32
N GLN A 155 -23.55 14.09 3.12
CA GLN A 155 -22.18 13.74 2.79
C GLN A 155 -21.47 15.05 2.46
N GLU A 156 -20.53 15.48 3.31
CA GLU A 156 -19.81 16.73 3.08
C GLU A 156 -19.04 16.66 1.75
N ASP A 157 -19.00 17.76 1.02
CA ASP A 157 -18.21 17.95 -0.20
C ASP A 157 -18.68 17.19 -1.46
N TRP A 158 -19.66 16.28 -1.34
CA TRP A 158 -20.14 15.47 -2.46
C TRP A 158 -21.47 15.95 -3.06
N LEU A 159 -21.56 15.88 -4.38
CA LEU A 159 -22.77 16.14 -5.17
C LEU A 159 -23.56 14.85 -5.45
N CYS A 160 -24.87 14.97 -5.52
CA CYS A 160 -25.77 13.88 -5.93
C CYS A 160 -25.71 13.70 -7.46
N PRO A 161 -25.21 12.57 -7.99
CA PRO A 161 -25.11 12.35 -9.43
C PRO A 161 -26.47 12.22 -10.12
N ASN A 162 -27.52 11.91 -9.35
CA ASN A 162 -28.88 11.81 -9.87
C ASN A 162 -29.57 13.17 -10.00
N HIS A 163 -28.99 14.25 -9.46
CA HIS A 163 -29.62 15.56 -9.56
C HIS A 163 -29.50 16.07 -11.01
N PRO A 164 -30.60 16.48 -11.67
CA PRO A 164 -30.62 16.73 -13.12
C PRO A 164 -29.66 17.85 -13.57
N GLU A 165 -29.40 18.83 -12.70
CA GLU A 165 -28.50 19.96 -13.02
C GLU A 165 -27.03 19.68 -12.73
N VAL A 166 -26.70 18.66 -11.92
CA VAL A 166 -25.31 18.35 -11.53
C VAL A 166 -24.49 17.88 -12.73
N ALA A 167 -25.03 16.95 -13.52
CA ALA A 167 -24.36 16.46 -14.72
C ALA A 167 -24.07 17.59 -15.72
N GLN A 168 -25.07 18.45 -15.94
CA GLN A 168 -24.96 19.59 -16.85
C GLN A 168 -23.92 20.62 -16.38
N TYR A 169 -23.91 20.94 -15.09
CA TYR A 169 -22.92 21.86 -14.50
C TYR A 169 -21.48 21.36 -14.72
N GLN A 170 -21.23 20.08 -14.46
CA GLN A 170 -19.89 19.50 -14.66
C GLN A 170 -19.52 19.40 -16.16
N ALA A 171 -20.50 19.13 -17.03
CA ALA A 171 -20.31 19.12 -18.48
C ALA A 171 -19.96 20.51 -19.04
N GLU A 172 -20.56 21.58 -18.50
CA GLU A 172 -20.21 22.97 -18.88
C GLU A 172 -18.79 23.35 -18.47
N ILE A 173 -18.33 22.90 -17.30
CA ILE A 173 -16.93 23.08 -16.85
C ILE A 173 -15.98 22.31 -17.77
N ALA A 174 -16.27 21.02 -18.05
CA ALA A 174 -15.46 20.20 -18.94
C ALA A 174 -15.31 20.82 -20.33
N ARG A 175 -16.42 21.32 -20.90
CA ARG A 175 -16.43 22.09 -22.15
C ARG A 175 -15.56 23.35 -22.06
N GLU A 176 -15.68 24.13 -20.99
CA GLU A 176 -14.85 25.34 -20.81
C GLU A 176 -13.35 25.01 -20.78
N VAL A 177 -12.95 23.91 -20.11
CA VAL A 177 -11.56 23.43 -20.09
C VAL A 177 -11.07 23.14 -21.52
N VAL A 178 -11.83 22.36 -22.29
CA VAL A 178 -11.46 21.96 -23.65
C VAL A 178 -11.39 23.15 -24.61
N ASP A 179 -12.35 24.07 -24.54
CA ASP A 179 -12.41 25.27 -25.39
C ASP A 179 -11.27 26.25 -25.07
N ARG A 180 -10.95 26.42 -23.78
CA ARG A 180 -10.01 27.44 -23.32
C ARG A 180 -8.54 27.05 -23.54
N PHE A 181 -8.20 25.78 -23.43
CA PHE A 181 -6.82 25.30 -23.44
C PHE A 181 -6.53 24.44 -24.69
N PRO A 182 -6.18 25.06 -25.83
CA PRO A 182 -5.98 24.35 -27.08
C PRO A 182 -4.80 23.37 -27.09
N ALA A 183 -3.81 23.58 -26.22
CA ALA A 183 -2.65 22.71 -26.08
C ALA A 183 -2.95 21.37 -25.39
N LEU A 184 -4.08 21.23 -24.68
CA LEU A 184 -4.47 19.96 -24.04
C LEU A 184 -4.64 18.83 -25.04
N LYS A 185 -4.28 17.61 -24.61
CA LYS A 185 -4.38 16.38 -25.41
C LYS A 185 -5.48 15.42 -24.96
N GLY A 186 -5.97 15.56 -23.74
CA GLY A 186 -7.13 14.81 -23.25
C GLY A 186 -7.71 15.42 -21.97
N LEU A 187 -8.89 14.93 -21.59
CA LEU A 187 -9.59 15.26 -20.34
C LEU A 187 -9.78 13.99 -19.52
N TYR A 188 -9.39 14.03 -18.24
CA TYR A 188 -9.49 12.90 -17.32
C TYR A 188 -10.37 13.28 -16.14
N LEU A 189 -11.49 12.58 -16.03
CA LEU A 189 -12.45 12.76 -14.94
C LEU A 189 -11.92 12.07 -13.68
N ASP A 190 -12.06 12.71 -12.54
CA ASP A 190 -11.76 12.11 -11.24
C ASP A 190 -12.91 12.36 -10.27
N PHE A 191 -12.96 11.62 -9.17
CA PHE A 191 -14.09 11.60 -8.24
C PHE A 191 -15.43 11.38 -8.98
N ILE A 192 -15.40 10.62 -10.08
CA ILE A 192 -16.59 10.21 -10.85
C ILE A 192 -17.15 8.93 -10.24
N ARG A 193 -17.55 9.04 -8.97
CA ARG A 193 -18.02 7.96 -8.09
C ARG A 193 -18.89 8.54 -6.98
N TYR A 194 -19.42 7.67 -6.12
CA TYR A 194 -19.94 8.03 -4.81
C TYR A 194 -18.84 7.90 -3.75
N ASP A 195 -18.99 8.63 -2.64
CA ASP A 195 -18.06 8.58 -1.51
C ASP A 195 -18.03 7.22 -0.81
N ASP A 196 -19.21 6.64 -0.57
CA ASP A 196 -19.38 5.41 0.20
C ASP A 196 -20.47 4.51 -0.38
N ASP A 197 -20.64 3.32 0.19
CA ASP A 197 -21.59 2.31 -0.29
C ASP A 197 -23.08 2.69 -0.06
N PHE A 198 -23.37 3.75 0.68
CA PHE A 198 -24.73 4.12 1.08
C PHE A 198 -25.19 5.47 0.52
N SER A 199 -24.30 6.19 -0.16
CA SER A 199 -24.59 7.44 -0.85
C SER A 199 -25.08 7.17 -2.27
N CYS A 200 -26.02 7.91 -2.86
CA CYS A 200 -26.77 9.03 -2.31
C CYS A 200 -28.19 8.58 -1.97
N ALA A 201 -28.60 8.69 -0.71
CA ALA A 201 -29.94 8.43 -0.18
C ALA A 201 -30.79 9.70 -0.03
N CYS A 202 -30.59 10.68 -0.92
CA CYS A 202 -31.48 11.85 -1.00
C CYS A 202 -32.90 11.44 -1.46
N PRO A 203 -33.92 12.29 -1.26
CA PRO A 203 -35.30 11.99 -1.66
C PRO A 203 -35.46 11.62 -3.15
N LEU A 204 -34.65 12.20 -4.04
CA LEU A 204 -34.68 11.90 -5.46
C LEU A 204 -34.26 10.45 -5.74
N CYS A 205 -33.11 10.04 -5.20
CA CYS A 205 -32.60 8.68 -5.35
C CYS A 205 -33.50 7.63 -4.71
N LEU A 206 -34.05 7.90 -3.52
CA LEU A 206 -34.97 6.96 -2.85
C LEU A 206 -36.28 6.80 -3.62
N THR A 207 -36.80 7.90 -4.19
CA THR A 207 -38.01 7.85 -5.03
C THR A 207 -37.77 7.01 -6.27
N GLU A 208 -36.67 7.25 -6.99
CA GLU A 208 -36.34 6.49 -8.19
C GLU A 208 -36.11 5.01 -7.89
N LEU A 209 -35.38 4.67 -6.82
CA LEU A 209 -35.18 3.27 -6.44
C LEU A 209 -36.54 2.61 -6.11
N ALA A 210 -37.40 3.30 -5.35
CA ALA A 210 -38.70 2.80 -4.95
C ALA A 210 -39.59 2.50 -6.18
N GLU A 211 -39.56 3.37 -7.19
CA GLU A 211 -40.25 3.16 -8.47
C GLU A 211 -39.64 1.99 -9.24
N ARG A 212 -38.31 1.93 -9.39
CA ARG A 212 -37.59 0.86 -10.10
C ARG A 212 -37.94 -0.53 -9.59
N VAL A 213 -38.12 -0.68 -8.27
CA VAL A 213 -38.37 -1.98 -7.64
C VAL A 213 -39.85 -2.22 -7.30
N ASN A 214 -40.77 -1.34 -7.74
CA ASN A 214 -42.20 -1.35 -7.38
C ASN A 214 -42.42 -1.49 -5.86
N TRP A 215 -41.65 -0.73 -5.08
CA TRP A 215 -41.59 -0.88 -3.62
C TRP A 215 -42.95 -0.67 -2.94
N GLN A 216 -43.64 0.40 -3.29
CA GLN A 216 -44.94 0.74 -2.69
C GLN A 216 -45.98 -0.37 -2.90
N GLU A 217 -45.99 -1.01 -4.08
CA GLU A 217 -46.89 -2.12 -4.37
C GLU A 217 -46.53 -3.39 -3.61
N ARG A 218 -45.23 -3.67 -3.47
CA ARG A 218 -44.72 -4.88 -2.79
C ARG A 218 -44.82 -4.81 -1.27
N MET A 219 -44.55 -3.64 -0.70
CA MET A 219 -44.36 -3.45 0.74
C MET A 219 -45.48 -2.65 1.40
N GLY A 220 -46.32 -1.95 0.63
CA GLY A 220 -47.44 -1.15 1.14
C GLY A 220 -47.02 0.08 1.95
N ARG A 221 -45.74 0.47 1.91
CA ARG A 221 -45.17 1.64 2.60
C ARG A 221 -44.03 2.28 1.80
N PRO A 222 -43.65 3.54 2.06
CA PRO A 222 -42.49 4.16 1.43
C PRO A 222 -41.19 3.39 1.70
N LEU A 223 -40.23 3.56 0.80
CA LEU A 223 -38.86 3.08 0.97
C LEU A 223 -38.15 4.01 1.96
N GLU A 224 -37.54 3.45 3.00
CA GLU A 224 -36.78 4.20 3.99
C GLU A 224 -35.30 3.84 3.92
N PRO A 225 -34.37 4.74 4.29
CA PRO A 225 -32.93 4.46 4.24
C PRO A 225 -32.52 3.17 4.98
N GLY A 226 -33.15 2.88 6.12
CA GLY A 226 -32.89 1.66 6.88
C GLY A 226 -33.24 0.36 6.13
N ASP A 227 -34.06 0.41 5.09
CA ASP A 227 -34.30 -0.76 4.22
C ASP A 227 -33.08 -1.13 3.39
N ILE A 228 -32.34 -0.12 2.92
CA ILE A 228 -31.11 -0.32 2.13
C ILE A 228 -30.02 -0.92 3.01
N LEU A 229 -29.85 -0.46 4.26
CA LEU A 229 -28.91 -1.06 5.22
C LEU A 229 -29.20 -2.56 5.43
N ARG A 230 -30.47 -2.91 5.66
CA ARG A 230 -30.87 -4.31 5.85
C ARG A 230 -30.70 -5.16 4.60
N ALA A 231 -30.85 -4.54 3.42
CA ALA A 231 -30.62 -5.21 2.15
C ALA A 231 -29.13 -5.47 1.91
N ALA A 232 -28.26 -4.54 2.29
CA ALA A 232 -26.80 -4.67 2.20
C ALA A 232 -26.29 -5.85 3.04
N GLU A 233 -26.75 -5.98 4.30
CA GLU A 233 -26.41 -7.10 5.20
C GLU A 233 -26.70 -8.49 4.59
N LYS A 234 -27.67 -8.56 3.67
CA LYS A 234 -28.10 -9.81 3.02
C LYS A 234 -27.69 -9.90 1.56
N SER A 235 -27.09 -8.83 1.02
CA SER A 235 -26.83 -8.65 -0.41
C SER A 235 -28.04 -9.02 -1.29
N ASP A 236 -29.24 -8.59 -0.89
CA ASP A 236 -30.49 -9.03 -1.52
C ASP A 236 -30.84 -8.25 -2.82
N SER A 237 -31.99 -8.56 -3.42
CA SER A 237 -32.43 -7.91 -4.67
C SER A 237 -32.60 -6.39 -4.59
N LEU A 238 -32.91 -5.83 -3.42
CA LEU A 238 -32.99 -4.38 -3.24
C LEU A 238 -31.59 -3.77 -3.27
N TRP A 239 -30.61 -4.43 -2.66
CA TRP A 239 -29.20 -4.00 -2.70
C TRP A 239 -28.64 -4.02 -4.12
N GLN A 240 -28.93 -5.07 -4.89
CA GLN A 240 -28.53 -5.14 -6.30
C GLN A 240 -29.20 -4.07 -7.17
N ALA A 241 -30.47 -3.76 -6.91
CA ALA A 241 -31.17 -2.68 -7.60
C ALA A 241 -30.60 -1.29 -7.24
N TRP A 242 -30.18 -1.10 -5.99
CA TRP A 242 -29.56 0.12 -5.49
C TRP A 242 -28.21 0.38 -6.15
N THR A 243 -27.29 -0.58 -6.09
CA THR A 243 -25.94 -0.49 -6.69
C THR A 243 -26.03 -0.35 -8.21
N GLY A 244 -26.90 -1.10 -8.88
CA GLY A 244 -27.11 -0.97 -10.32
C GLY A 244 -27.66 0.40 -10.74
N MET A 245 -28.64 0.96 -10.00
CA MET A 245 -29.13 2.31 -10.25
C MET A 245 -28.02 3.35 -10.10
N ARG A 246 -27.20 3.23 -9.06
CA ARG A 246 -26.08 4.14 -8.79
C ARG A 246 -25.04 4.13 -9.91
N ALA A 247 -24.64 2.94 -10.37
CA ALA A 247 -23.74 2.79 -11.52
C ALA A 247 -24.30 3.49 -12.77
N GLU A 248 -25.59 3.32 -13.06
CA GLU A 248 -26.24 3.99 -14.20
C GLU A 248 -26.23 5.52 -14.10
N LYS A 249 -26.28 6.09 -12.88
CA LYS A 249 -26.20 7.55 -12.72
C LYS A 249 -24.80 8.09 -12.96
N ILE A 250 -23.77 7.38 -12.51
CA ILE A 250 -22.39 7.74 -12.84
C ILE A 250 -22.17 7.67 -14.35
N VAL A 251 -22.62 6.58 -14.99
CA VAL A 251 -22.53 6.42 -16.46
C VAL A 251 -23.25 7.56 -17.18
N SER A 252 -24.43 7.97 -16.71
CA SER A 252 -25.16 9.11 -17.30
C SER A 252 -24.42 10.44 -17.15
N VAL A 253 -23.69 10.67 -16.06
CA VAL A 253 -22.84 11.86 -15.90
C VAL A 253 -21.68 11.82 -16.89
N VAL A 254 -21.03 10.66 -17.06
CA VAL A 254 -19.94 10.46 -18.04
C VAL A 254 -20.44 10.76 -19.46
N ASP A 255 -21.58 10.19 -19.86
CA ASP A 255 -22.20 10.39 -21.17
C ASP A 255 -22.54 11.88 -21.43
N THR A 256 -23.09 12.57 -20.43
CA THR A 256 -23.40 14.01 -20.52
C THR A 256 -22.13 14.85 -20.71
N ILE A 257 -21.03 14.48 -20.05
CA ILE A 257 -19.74 15.17 -20.20
C ILE A 257 -19.15 14.86 -21.58
N ARG A 258 -19.20 13.61 -22.06
CA ARG A 258 -18.77 13.21 -23.41
C ARG A 258 -19.43 14.07 -24.48
N ASP A 259 -20.76 14.19 -24.43
CA ASP A 259 -21.54 15.00 -25.37
C ASP A 259 -21.04 16.45 -25.40
N ALA A 260 -20.84 17.07 -24.24
CA ALA A 260 -20.36 18.45 -24.15
C ALA A 260 -18.91 18.63 -24.65
N VAL A 261 -18.05 17.62 -24.42
CA VAL A 261 -16.67 17.59 -24.93
C VAL A 261 -16.65 17.44 -26.44
N ASP A 262 -17.47 16.56 -27.01
CA ASP A 262 -17.58 16.37 -28.46
C ASP A 262 -18.13 17.60 -29.18
N GLU A 263 -19.11 18.28 -28.58
CA GLU A 263 -19.60 19.56 -29.10
C GLU A 263 -18.50 20.63 -29.17
N ALA A 264 -17.60 20.65 -28.18
CA ALA A 264 -16.49 21.60 -28.08
C ALA A 264 -15.33 21.25 -29.03
N ARG A 265 -14.90 20.00 -28.97
CA ARG A 265 -13.82 19.44 -29.78
C ARG A 265 -14.11 17.96 -30.09
N PRO A 266 -14.64 17.67 -31.30
CA PRO A 266 -14.90 16.30 -31.73
C PRO A 266 -13.64 15.43 -31.65
N ASP A 267 -13.83 14.17 -31.28
CA ASP A 267 -12.76 13.16 -31.16
C ASP A 267 -11.66 13.54 -30.13
N PHE A 268 -11.97 14.43 -29.17
CA PHE A 268 -11.05 14.74 -28.09
C PHE A 268 -11.00 13.58 -27.08
N HIS A 269 -9.80 13.16 -26.69
CA HIS A 269 -9.60 12.02 -25.79
C HIS A 269 -10.16 12.30 -24.40
N MET A 270 -10.97 11.38 -23.88
CA MET A 270 -11.58 11.46 -22.56
C MET A 270 -11.33 10.19 -21.76
N GLY A 271 -10.72 10.30 -20.60
CA GLY A 271 -10.50 9.19 -19.68
C GLY A 271 -11.07 9.43 -18.28
N ALA A 272 -10.94 8.45 -17.40
CA ALA A 272 -11.29 8.63 -15.99
C ALA A 272 -10.38 7.86 -15.04
N PHE A 273 -10.10 8.46 -13.88
CA PHE A 273 -9.51 7.79 -12.73
C PHE A 273 -10.56 6.97 -12.01
N VAL A 274 -10.29 5.67 -11.84
CA VAL A 274 -11.22 4.74 -11.19
C VAL A 274 -10.55 4.04 -10.02
N LEU A 275 -11.35 3.74 -8.99
CA LEU A 275 -10.91 2.95 -7.85
C LEU A 275 -10.47 1.58 -8.37
N PRO A 276 -9.30 1.09 -7.94
CA PRO A 276 -8.88 -0.26 -8.28
C PRO A 276 -9.76 -1.29 -7.56
N PHE A 277 -9.91 -2.46 -8.19
CA PHE A 277 -10.71 -3.58 -7.72
C PHE A 277 -10.10 -4.88 -8.26
N SER A 278 -10.65 -6.05 -7.94
CA SER A 278 -10.25 -7.30 -8.60
C SER A 278 -11.48 -8.17 -8.87
N SER A 279 -11.33 -9.20 -9.69
CA SER A 279 -12.39 -10.18 -9.98
C SER A 279 -13.05 -10.76 -8.74
N ASP A 280 -12.31 -10.85 -7.64
CA ASP A 280 -12.77 -11.40 -6.36
C ASP A 280 -13.81 -10.49 -5.67
N TYR A 281 -13.87 -9.21 -6.06
CA TYR A 281 -14.67 -8.17 -5.40
C TYR A 281 -15.24 -7.13 -6.38
N TYR A 282 -15.47 -7.48 -7.65
CA TYR A 282 -15.93 -6.51 -8.66
C TYR A 282 -17.26 -5.84 -8.26
N GLU A 283 -18.14 -6.55 -7.54
CA GLU A 283 -19.37 -5.95 -7.03
C GLU A 283 -19.11 -4.74 -6.12
N LEU A 284 -17.97 -4.65 -5.43
CA LEU A 284 -17.60 -3.48 -4.62
C LEU A 284 -17.34 -2.26 -5.50
N ASN A 285 -16.80 -2.44 -6.71
CA ASN A 285 -16.58 -1.32 -7.60
C ASN A 285 -17.90 -0.69 -8.07
N THR A 286 -18.91 -1.52 -8.32
CA THR A 286 -20.27 -1.03 -8.62
C THR A 286 -20.94 -0.36 -7.42
N GLN A 287 -20.48 -0.62 -6.18
CA GLN A 287 -20.93 0.10 -4.99
C GLN A 287 -20.40 1.52 -4.95
N SER A 288 -19.22 1.81 -5.50
CA SER A 288 -18.79 3.21 -5.72
C SER A 288 -19.48 3.85 -6.94
N GLY A 289 -20.27 3.08 -7.70
CA GLY A 289 -20.92 3.50 -8.93
C GLY A 289 -20.03 3.43 -10.17
N GLN A 290 -18.80 2.93 -10.06
CA GLN A 290 -17.88 2.80 -11.19
C GLN A 290 -18.07 1.44 -11.88
N ASP A 291 -18.89 1.40 -12.92
CA ASP A 291 -19.08 0.22 -13.77
C ASP A 291 -18.25 0.40 -15.05
N LEU A 292 -17.06 -0.22 -15.10
CA LEU A 292 -16.08 0.02 -16.16
C LEU A 292 -16.58 -0.38 -17.54
N GLU A 293 -17.30 -1.49 -17.63
CA GLU A 293 -17.86 -1.95 -18.90
C GLU A 293 -18.82 -0.88 -19.45
N ARG A 294 -19.72 -0.37 -18.60
CA ARG A 294 -20.68 0.66 -19.03
C ARG A 294 -20.04 2.03 -19.24
N MET A 295 -19.06 2.40 -18.42
CA MET A 295 -18.37 3.69 -18.55
C MET A 295 -17.51 3.75 -19.83
N SER A 296 -16.82 2.66 -20.18
CA SER A 296 -16.09 2.58 -21.46
C SER A 296 -17.04 2.64 -22.66
N GLN A 297 -18.22 2.00 -22.57
CA GLN A 297 -19.25 2.10 -23.61
C GLN A 297 -19.92 3.48 -23.72
N ALA A 298 -19.92 4.27 -22.64
CA ALA A 298 -20.53 5.61 -22.59
C ALA A 298 -19.61 6.74 -23.09
N GLY A 299 -18.38 6.42 -23.51
CA GLY A 299 -17.50 7.39 -24.17
C GLY A 299 -16.21 7.73 -23.41
N LEU A 300 -15.77 6.89 -22.48
CA LEU A 300 -14.38 6.93 -22.03
C LEU A 300 -13.51 6.19 -23.03
N ASP A 301 -12.51 6.90 -23.56
CA ASP A 301 -11.45 6.39 -24.41
C ASP A 301 -10.33 5.72 -23.59
N GLU A 302 -10.23 6.03 -22.29
CA GLU A 302 -9.21 5.46 -21.40
C GLU A 302 -9.71 5.30 -19.95
N ILE A 303 -9.39 4.15 -19.34
CA ILE A 303 -9.57 3.90 -17.91
C ILE A 303 -8.21 3.96 -17.22
N VAL A 304 -8.09 4.81 -16.21
CA VAL A 304 -6.88 4.96 -15.40
C VAL A 304 -7.13 4.36 -14.02
N LEU A 305 -6.59 3.17 -13.75
CA LEU A 305 -6.70 2.55 -12.42
C LEU A 305 -5.77 3.24 -11.42
N MET A 306 -6.29 3.61 -10.26
CA MET A 306 -5.48 4.16 -9.17
C MET A 306 -4.77 3.02 -8.42
N GLY A 307 -3.63 2.56 -8.92
CA GLY A 307 -2.87 1.42 -8.39
C GLY A 307 -2.14 1.67 -7.06
N TYR A 308 -2.73 2.43 -6.14
CA TYR A 308 -2.20 2.77 -4.80
C TYR A 308 -2.36 1.60 -3.82
N TRP A 309 -1.81 0.45 -4.19
CA TRP A 309 -1.95 -0.79 -3.42
C TRP A 309 -1.32 -0.70 -2.02
N ASP A 310 -0.32 0.16 -1.86
CA ASP A 310 0.46 0.32 -0.63
C ASP A 310 -0.39 1.01 0.45
N ASP A 311 -1.11 2.08 0.07
CA ASP A 311 -2.07 2.79 0.93
C ASP A 311 -3.18 1.88 1.47
N TRP A 312 -3.49 0.81 0.73
CA TRP A 312 -4.56 -0.13 1.06
C TRP A 312 -4.04 -1.40 1.72
N GLU A 313 -2.75 -1.43 2.05
CA GLU A 313 -2.06 -2.58 2.65
C GLU A 313 -2.23 -3.86 1.81
N LEU A 314 -2.27 -3.75 0.48
CA LEU A 314 -2.38 -4.89 -0.42
C LEU A 314 -0.99 -5.33 -0.89
N SER A 315 -0.91 -6.21 -1.88
CA SER A 315 0.37 -6.61 -2.49
C SER A 315 0.50 -6.02 -3.90
N PRO A 316 1.72 -5.84 -4.44
CA PRO A 316 1.87 -5.33 -5.81
C PRO A 316 1.20 -6.23 -6.87
N TRP A 317 1.09 -7.54 -6.60
CA TRP A 317 0.39 -8.50 -7.47
C TRP A 317 -1.12 -8.29 -7.52
N TRP A 318 -1.68 -7.61 -6.53
CA TRP A 318 -3.08 -7.24 -6.55
C TRP A 318 -3.36 -6.25 -7.69
N VAL A 319 -2.49 -5.25 -7.92
CA VAL A 319 -2.62 -4.31 -9.05
C VAL A 319 -2.62 -5.05 -10.38
N ARG A 320 -1.77 -6.06 -10.54
CA ARG A 320 -1.78 -6.91 -11.74
C ARG A 320 -3.13 -7.59 -11.93
N ARG A 321 -3.72 -8.16 -10.88
CA ARG A 321 -5.05 -8.78 -10.95
C ARG A 321 -6.13 -7.75 -11.26
N SER A 322 -6.01 -6.54 -10.72
CA SER A 322 -6.90 -5.42 -11.04
C SER A 322 -6.87 -5.07 -12.52
N LEU A 323 -5.67 -4.98 -13.08
CA LEU A 323 -5.46 -4.73 -14.51
C LEU A 323 -6.01 -5.87 -15.37
N GLU A 324 -5.73 -7.13 -15.03
CA GLU A 324 -6.30 -8.30 -15.72
C GLU A 324 -7.84 -8.26 -15.72
N THR A 325 -8.45 -7.92 -14.58
CA THR A 325 -9.91 -7.83 -14.47
C THR A 325 -10.47 -6.66 -15.28
N ALA A 326 -9.81 -5.50 -15.25
CA ALA A 326 -10.25 -4.33 -16.01
C ALA A 326 -10.11 -4.55 -17.51
N ASP A 327 -9.02 -5.17 -17.97
CA ASP A 327 -8.78 -5.54 -19.37
C ASP A 327 -9.89 -6.47 -19.88
N ASP A 328 -10.26 -7.48 -19.09
CA ASP A 328 -11.35 -8.42 -19.42
C ASP A 328 -12.72 -7.72 -19.53
N LEU A 329 -12.98 -6.69 -18.71
CA LEU A 329 -14.26 -5.97 -18.68
C LEU A 329 -14.38 -4.91 -19.77
N VAL A 330 -13.30 -4.16 -19.99
CA VAL A 330 -13.26 -3.03 -20.93
C VAL A 330 -13.06 -3.53 -22.36
N GLY A 331 -12.18 -4.51 -22.56
CA GLY A 331 -11.81 -5.02 -23.89
C GLY A 331 -11.35 -3.90 -24.82
N ASP A 332 -11.76 -3.95 -26.08
CA ASP A 332 -11.37 -2.96 -27.10
C ASP A 332 -12.14 -1.62 -26.98
N ASN A 333 -12.97 -1.42 -25.95
CA ASN A 333 -13.79 -0.21 -25.82
C ASN A 333 -13.00 1.01 -25.32
N ALA A 334 -11.97 0.81 -24.51
CA ALA A 334 -11.12 1.88 -23.98
C ALA A 334 -9.71 1.37 -23.70
N ASP A 335 -8.72 2.26 -23.77
CA ASP A 335 -7.36 1.97 -23.35
C ASP A 335 -7.30 1.78 -21.82
N LEU A 336 -6.35 0.99 -21.34
CA LEU A 336 -6.14 0.75 -19.92
C LEU A 336 -4.76 1.26 -19.50
N THR A 337 -4.74 2.20 -18.55
CA THR A 337 -3.53 2.64 -17.87
C THR A 337 -3.74 2.62 -16.36
N PHE A 338 -2.68 2.94 -15.61
CA PHE A 338 -2.74 2.98 -14.17
C PHE A 338 -1.71 3.96 -13.63
N VAL A 339 -1.97 4.45 -12.43
CA VAL A 339 -1.06 5.34 -11.71
C VAL A 339 -0.65 4.67 -10.40
N LEU A 340 0.64 4.69 -10.11
CA LEU A 340 1.23 4.15 -8.89
C LEU A 340 1.67 5.29 -7.96
N ASP A 341 1.88 4.94 -6.70
CA ASP A 341 2.51 5.83 -5.72
C ASP A 341 3.95 6.18 -6.14
N GLY A 342 4.15 7.46 -6.39
CA GLY A 342 5.42 8.06 -6.74
C GLY A 342 6.36 8.18 -5.54
N ASP A 343 5.87 8.00 -4.30
CA ASP A 343 6.64 8.05 -3.06
C ASP A 343 7.08 6.69 -2.50
N MET A 344 6.89 5.59 -3.25
CA MET A 344 7.44 4.27 -2.89
C MET A 344 8.97 4.18 -2.95
N GLY A 345 9.60 3.52 -1.98
CA GLY A 345 11.03 3.23 -2.00
C GLY A 345 11.48 2.43 -3.24
N VAL A 346 12.77 2.52 -3.61
CA VAL A 346 13.32 1.93 -4.87
C VAL A 346 12.99 0.44 -5.01
N ARG A 347 13.16 -0.33 -3.92
CA ARG A 347 12.84 -1.77 -3.90
C ARG A 347 11.35 -2.01 -4.17
N ARG A 348 10.49 -1.31 -3.43
CA ARG A 348 9.02 -1.43 -3.55
C ARG A 348 8.58 -1.09 -4.98
N THR A 349 9.03 0.03 -5.52
CA THR A 349 8.75 0.41 -6.91
C THR A 349 9.18 -0.67 -7.91
N ARG A 350 10.38 -1.24 -7.78
CA ARG A 350 10.86 -2.30 -8.69
C ARG A 350 10.06 -3.60 -8.57
N LEU A 351 9.64 -3.97 -7.36
CA LEU A 351 8.76 -5.12 -7.15
C LEU A 351 7.38 -4.91 -7.76
N THR A 352 6.84 -3.68 -7.68
CA THR A 352 5.59 -3.34 -8.35
C THR A 352 5.73 -3.45 -9.86
N LEU A 353 6.79 -2.91 -10.46
CA LEU A 353 7.05 -3.06 -11.90
C LEU A 353 7.22 -4.53 -12.31
N GLU A 354 7.90 -5.35 -11.50
CA GLU A 354 8.02 -6.79 -11.74
C GLU A 354 6.66 -7.50 -11.70
N ALA A 355 5.80 -7.16 -10.74
CA ALA A 355 4.46 -7.73 -10.63
C ALA A 355 3.59 -7.41 -11.84
N LEU A 356 3.69 -6.18 -12.33
CA LEU A 356 2.95 -5.69 -13.50
C LEU A 356 3.39 -6.37 -14.81
N GLY A 357 4.64 -6.83 -14.90
CA GLY A 357 5.16 -7.50 -16.09
C GLY A 357 5.12 -6.57 -17.30
N ASP A 358 4.44 -6.98 -18.37
CA ASP A 358 4.39 -6.20 -19.62
C ASP A 358 3.67 -4.85 -19.45
N TRP A 359 2.76 -4.72 -18.47
CA TRP A 359 2.11 -3.44 -18.17
C TRP A 359 3.02 -2.43 -17.49
N ALA A 360 4.19 -2.83 -16.99
CA ALA A 360 5.11 -1.92 -16.30
C ALA A 360 5.47 -0.69 -17.14
N SER A 361 5.46 -0.82 -18.48
CA SER A 361 5.76 0.28 -19.40
C SER A 361 4.69 1.36 -19.50
N GLU A 362 3.49 1.10 -18.99
CA GLU A 362 2.35 2.03 -19.04
C GLU A 362 2.13 2.75 -17.69
N ALA A 363 3.03 2.54 -16.71
CA ALA A 363 2.89 3.11 -15.37
C ALA A 363 2.97 4.64 -15.37
N GLY A 364 1.89 5.28 -14.88
CA GLY A 364 1.91 6.65 -14.41
C GLY A 364 2.29 6.75 -12.93
N TRP A 365 2.63 7.96 -12.47
CA TRP A 365 3.06 8.20 -11.09
C TRP A 365 2.33 9.39 -10.48
N PHE A 366 1.78 9.18 -9.29
CA PHE A 366 1.16 10.23 -8.48
C PHE A 366 2.08 10.54 -7.30
N HIS A 367 2.23 11.82 -6.95
CA HIS A 367 2.94 12.18 -5.74
C HIS A 367 2.19 13.32 -5.06
N TYR A 368 1.84 13.14 -3.79
CA TYR A 368 1.12 14.14 -3.01
C TYR A 368 1.96 15.41 -2.80
N GLY A 369 3.29 15.25 -2.63
CA GLY A 369 4.22 16.35 -2.38
C GLY A 369 4.77 17.02 -3.65
N HIS A 370 5.95 17.63 -3.52
CA HIS A 370 6.59 18.27 -4.66
C HIS A 370 7.42 17.26 -5.49
N TRP A 371 7.20 17.25 -6.81
CA TRP A 371 8.12 16.68 -7.81
C TRP A 371 9.49 17.38 -7.82
N SER A 372 10.28 17.12 -6.78
CA SER A 372 11.64 17.64 -6.58
C SER A 372 12.68 16.78 -7.29
N ASP A 373 13.93 17.25 -7.33
CA ASP A 373 15.02 16.47 -7.90
C ASP A 373 15.27 15.15 -7.15
N SER A 374 15.10 15.13 -5.82
CA SER A 374 15.26 13.89 -5.05
C SER A 374 14.18 12.85 -5.36
N GLU A 375 12.94 13.30 -5.59
CA GLU A 375 11.83 12.43 -5.97
C GLU A 375 12.07 11.81 -7.35
N PHE A 376 12.44 12.63 -8.33
CA PHE A 376 12.80 12.13 -9.66
C PHE A 376 14.02 11.21 -9.63
N ASP A 377 15.09 11.58 -8.90
CA ASP A 377 16.30 10.75 -8.80
C ASP A 377 15.99 9.36 -8.24
N ARG A 378 15.09 9.28 -7.26
CA ARG A 378 14.67 8.02 -6.64
C ARG A 378 13.79 7.20 -7.59
N LEU A 379 12.78 7.82 -8.19
CA LEU A 379 11.88 7.16 -9.13
C LEU A 379 12.64 6.64 -10.35
N GLN A 380 13.48 7.49 -10.96
CA GLN A 380 14.31 7.11 -12.12
C GLN A 380 15.26 5.96 -11.76
N ARG A 381 15.89 5.96 -10.58
CA ARG A 381 16.72 4.83 -10.15
C ARG A 381 15.93 3.52 -10.12
N ALA A 382 14.69 3.56 -9.66
CA ALA A 382 13.84 2.38 -9.64
C ALA A 382 13.45 1.92 -11.05
N VAL A 383 12.93 2.83 -11.87
CA VAL A 383 12.47 2.54 -13.24
C VAL A 383 13.63 2.11 -14.14
N ASP A 384 14.73 2.87 -14.17
CA ASP A 384 15.92 2.53 -14.94
C ASP A 384 16.54 1.22 -14.45
N GLY A 385 16.62 1.04 -13.13
CA GLY A 385 17.13 -0.19 -12.53
C GLY A 385 16.32 -1.41 -12.97
N PHE A 386 14.99 -1.32 -12.99
CA PHE A 386 14.12 -2.39 -13.48
C PHE A 386 14.40 -2.74 -14.95
N TYR A 387 14.47 -1.76 -15.84
CA TYR A 387 14.68 -2.01 -17.27
C TYR A 387 16.12 -2.39 -17.64
N GLN A 388 17.12 -1.89 -16.92
CA GLN A 388 18.53 -2.12 -17.25
C GLN A 388 19.10 -3.35 -16.54
N GLU A 389 18.73 -3.57 -15.28
CA GLU A 389 19.27 -4.66 -14.45
C GLU A 389 18.32 -5.87 -14.41
N GLY A 390 17.03 -5.67 -14.71
CA GLY A 390 15.99 -6.70 -14.68
C GLY A 390 15.29 -6.80 -13.32
N PRO A 391 14.68 -7.98 -13.03
CA PRO A 391 13.99 -8.26 -11.77
C PRO A 391 14.85 -7.96 -10.55
N MET A 392 14.20 -7.68 -9.41
CA MET A 392 14.93 -7.42 -8.18
C MET A 392 15.76 -8.65 -7.79
N PRO A 393 17.08 -8.50 -7.53
CA PRO A 393 17.88 -9.61 -7.06
C PRO A 393 17.32 -10.10 -5.72
N ARG A 394 16.80 -11.32 -5.75
CA ARG A 394 16.32 -12.01 -4.54
C ARG A 394 17.51 -12.31 -3.63
N PRO A 395 17.35 -12.27 -2.30
CA PRO A 395 18.41 -12.68 -1.40
C PRO A 395 18.73 -14.17 -1.60
N ASP A 396 20.00 -14.54 -1.49
CA ASP A 396 20.43 -15.95 -1.62
C ASP A 396 19.80 -16.85 -0.55
N GLN A 397 19.50 -16.26 0.62
CA GLN A 397 18.78 -16.91 1.71
C GLN A 397 17.83 -15.95 2.43
N VAL A 398 16.70 -16.46 2.88
CA VAL A 398 15.79 -15.77 3.82
C VAL A 398 16.31 -15.97 5.25
N SER A 399 16.42 -14.88 5.99
CA SER A 399 16.73 -14.92 7.42
C SER A 399 15.45 -15.15 8.22
N VAL A 400 15.30 -16.35 8.77
CA VAL A 400 14.16 -16.73 9.61
C VAL A 400 14.51 -16.47 11.07
N VAL A 401 13.66 -15.70 11.74
CA VAL A 401 13.82 -15.31 13.14
C VAL A 401 12.70 -15.92 13.96
N ILE A 402 13.06 -16.52 15.09
CA ILE A 402 12.12 -16.82 16.16
C ILE A 402 12.22 -15.68 17.17
N ARG A 403 11.22 -14.81 17.19
CA ARG A 403 11.06 -13.71 18.14
C ARG A 403 10.14 -14.17 19.26
N ILE A 404 10.54 -13.91 20.51
CA ILE A 404 9.77 -14.24 21.69
C ILE A 404 9.43 -12.97 22.44
N ASP A 405 8.17 -12.57 22.42
CA ASP A 405 7.68 -11.53 23.32
C ASP A 405 7.63 -12.11 24.73
N THR A 406 8.34 -11.44 25.64
CA THR A 406 8.52 -11.85 27.03
C THR A 406 7.85 -10.85 27.94
N GLU A 407 6.57 -11.11 28.16
CA GLU A 407 5.59 -10.18 28.70
C GLU A 407 4.47 -10.89 29.47
N PRO A 408 3.68 -10.16 30.29
CA PRO A 408 2.59 -10.74 31.08
C PRO A 408 1.21 -10.68 30.40
N ASP A 409 1.08 -10.67 29.08
CA ASP A 409 -0.19 -10.35 28.40
C ASP A 409 -1.32 -11.37 28.69
N TYR A 410 -1.00 -12.64 28.93
CA TYR A 410 -1.96 -13.62 29.43
C TYR A 410 -2.13 -13.55 30.94
N GLN A 411 -3.32 -13.12 31.38
CA GLN A 411 -3.66 -12.77 32.77
C GLN A 411 -2.68 -11.70 33.31
N PRO A 412 -2.95 -10.39 33.15
CA PRO A 412 -2.00 -9.27 33.23
C PRO A 412 -1.28 -9.19 34.59
N SER A 413 -0.35 -10.09 34.79
CA SER A 413 0.26 -10.41 36.07
C SER A 413 1.64 -10.97 35.80
N TYR A 414 2.64 -10.22 36.25
CA TYR A 414 4.02 -10.67 36.24
C TYR A 414 4.24 -11.93 37.09
N ASP A 415 3.32 -12.24 38.00
CA ASP A 415 3.36 -13.50 38.76
C ASP A 415 2.95 -14.71 37.92
N ALA A 416 2.17 -14.52 36.85
CA ALA A 416 1.75 -15.61 35.96
C ALA A 416 2.87 -16.03 35.00
N VAL A 417 3.78 -15.10 34.67
CA VAL A 417 4.96 -15.39 33.86
C VAL A 417 6.03 -16.03 34.73
N LYS A 418 6.38 -17.28 34.44
CA LYS A 418 7.33 -18.06 35.24
C LYS A 418 8.63 -18.30 34.48
N PRO A 419 9.81 -18.25 35.14
CA PRO A 419 11.10 -18.52 34.48
C PRO A 419 11.15 -19.85 33.72
N GLU A 420 10.44 -20.86 34.21
CA GLU A 420 10.33 -22.21 33.64
C GLU A 420 9.76 -22.21 32.20
N MET A 421 8.93 -21.21 31.86
CA MET A 421 8.41 -21.03 30.50
C MET A 421 9.55 -20.71 29.54
N ILE A 422 10.43 -19.78 29.92
CA ILE A 422 11.62 -19.42 29.14
C ILE A 422 12.62 -20.58 29.15
N GLU A 423 12.83 -21.27 30.27
CA GLU A 423 13.71 -22.45 30.34
C GLU A 423 13.27 -23.58 29.40
N THR A 424 11.96 -23.79 29.25
CA THR A 424 11.41 -24.77 28.31
C THR A 424 11.78 -24.41 26.86
N LEU A 425 11.66 -23.13 26.49
CA LEU A 425 12.05 -22.65 25.16
C LEU A 425 13.57 -22.73 24.94
N LEU A 426 14.39 -22.36 25.93
CA LEU A 426 15.85 -22.51 25.85
C LEU A 426 16.26 -23.97 25.65
N THR A 427 15.57 -24.91 26.32
CA THR A 427 15.81 -26.34 26.13
C THR A 427 15.50 -26.76 24.69
N LEU A 428 14.35 -26.35 24.15
CA LEU A 428 14.01 -26.61 22.75
C LEU A 428 15.06 -26.03 21.79
N PHE A 429 15.47 -24.77 21.97
CA PHE A 429 16.43 -24.13 21.08
C PHE A 429 17.82 -24.74 21.18
N ALA A 430 18.22 -25.23 22.35
CA ALA A 430 19.46 -25.99 22.52
C ALA A 430 19.40 -27.36 21.83
N GLU A 431 18.28 -28.10 21.97
CA GLU A 431 18.05 -29.38 21.30
C GLU A 431 18.04 -29.24 19.77
N GLU A 432 17.48 -28.13 19.28
CA GLU A 432 17.45 -27.80 17.87
C GLU A 432 18.66 -26.95 17.44
N GLU A 433 19.66 -26.69 18.28
CA GLU A 433 20.87 -25.93 17.92
C GLU A 433 20.60 -24.58 17.22
N VAL A 434 19.56 -23.86 17.63
CA VAL A 434 19.14 -22.58 17.02
C VAL A 434 19.21 -21.43 18.02
N LYS A 435 19.27 -20.20 17.51
CA LYS A 435 19.19 -18.97 18.30
C LYS A 435 17.85 -18.29 18.06
N ALA A 436 17.51 -17.39 18.98
CA ALA A 436 16.23 -16.72 19.03
C ALA A 436 16.42 -15.32 19.65
N THR A 437 15.41 -14.47 19.54
CA THR A 437 15.45 -13.10 20.08
C THR A 437 14.33 -12.91 21.07
N PHE A 438 14.67 -12.59 22.32
CA PHE A 438 13.69 -12.30 23.36
C PHE A 438 13.47 -10.78 23.42
N ILE A 439 12.27 -10.34 23.09
CA ILE A 439 11.84 -8.95 23.21
C ILE A 439 11.19 -8.81 24.59
N THR A 440 11.89 -8.18 25.53
CA THR A 440 11.57 -8.29 26.98
C THR A 440 11.16 -6.97 27.59
N VAL A 441 10.05 -6.99 28.34
CA VAL A 441 9.66 -5.85 29.17
C VAL A 441 10.65 -5.66 30.31
N GLY A 442 11.13 -4.44 30.54
CA GLY A 442 12.15 -4.14 31.54
C GLY A 442 11.80 -4.66 32.94
N LYS A 443 10.53 -4.52 33.36
CA LYS A 443 10.08 -5.03 34.66
C LYS A 443 10.18 -6.55 34.81
N LEU A 444 9.93 -7.32 33.75
CA LEU A 444 10.09 -8.78 33.80
C LEU A 444 11.57 -9.14 33.90
N ALA A 445 12.44 -8.39 33.20
CA ALA A 445 13.88 -8.59 33.28
C ALA A 445 14.44 -8.34 34.69
N GLU A 446 13.93 -7.34 35.41
CA GLU A 446 14.29 -7.09 36.81
C GLU A 446 13.84 -8.22 37.75
N LEU A 447 12.67 -8.81 37.48
CA LEU A 447 12.11 -9.91 38.28
C LEU A 447 12.80 -11.26 38.00
N GLN A 448 13.24 -11.49 36.76
CA GLN A 448 13.76 -12.78 36.29
C GLN A 448 15.11 -12.65 35.56
N PRO A 449 16.12 -11.94 36.11
CA PRO A 449 17.35 -11.63 35.38
C PRO A 449 18.19 -12.88 35.07
N ASP A 450 18.13 -13.91 35.91
CA ASP A 450 18.99 -15.09 35.78
C ASP A 450 18.63 -15.96 34.56
N VAL A 451 17.35 -16.10 34.23
CA VAL A 451 16.95 -16.86 33.03
C VAL A 451 17.31 -16.13 31.74
N LEU A 452 17.21 -14.80 31.74
CA LEU A 452 17.63 -13.97 30.61
C LEU A 452 19.16 -13.96 30.44
N ARG A 453 19.93 -13.94 31.53
CA ARG A 453 21.39 -14.12 31.47
C ARG A 453 21.76 -15.46 30.85
N ARG A 454 21.07 -16.56 31.22
CA ARG A 454 21.28 -17.86 30.57
C ARG A 454 20.93 -17.84 29.09
N ALA A 455 19.88 -17.13 28.69
CA ALA A 455 19.55 -16.95 27.27
C ALA A 455 20.72 -16.27 26.52
N VAL A 456 21.28 -15.19 27.08
CA VAL A 456 22.45 -14.52 26.50
C VAL A 456 23.70 -15.41 26.48
N GLU A 457 23.97 -16.15 27.55
CA GLU A 457 25.08 -17.12 27.62
C GLU A 457 24.97 -18.22 26.57
N GLN A 458 23.75 -18.60 26.21
CA GLN A 458 23.47 -19.53 25.11
C GLN A 458 23.49 -18.86 23.74
N GLY A 459 23.76 -17.56 23.64
CA GLY A 459 23.88 -16.82 22.38
C GLY A 459 22.55 -16.30 21.81
N HIS A 460 21.48 -16.28 22.60
CA HIS A 460 20.24 -15.61 22.22
C HIS A 460 20.38 -14.09 22.35
N GLU A 461 19.57 -13.36 21.58
CA GLU A 461 19.50 -11.91 21.63
C GLU A 461 18.45 -11.44 22.64
N ILE A 462 18.70 -10.31 23.31
CA ILE A 462 17.70 -9.59 24.12
C ILE A 462 17.43 -8.22 23.47
N GLY A 463 16.18 -7.97 23.10
CA GLY A 463 15.66 -6.67 22.68
C GLY A 463 14.73 -6.06 23.73
N SER A 464 14.39 -4.79 23.58
CA SER A 464 13.49 -4.10 24.53
C SER A 464 12.03 -4.17 24.08
N HIS A 465 11.14 -4.39 25.05
CA HIS A 465 9.68 -4.33 24.89
C HIS A 465 9.07 -3.22 25.77
N ALA A 466 9.73 -2.05 25.84
CA ALA A 466 9.48 -1.02 26.84
C ALA A 466 9.63 -1.51 28.29
N TYR A 467 9.26 -0.71 29.29
CA TYR A 467 9.35 -1.11 30.70
C TYR A 467 8.22 -2.03 31.16
N ASN A 468 6.98 -1.74 30.72
CA ASN A 468 5.79 -2.57 30.93
C ASN A 468 5.10 -2.86 29.60
N HIS A 469 4.15 -3.79 29.61
CA HIS A 469 3.24 -4.07 28.49
C HIS A 469 2.11 -3.02 28.39
N GLU A 470 2.47 -1.76 28.11
CA GLU A 470 1.56 -0.63 27.95
C GLU A 470 1.33 -0.32 26.47
N GLN A 471 0.08 -0.02 26.07
CA GLN A 471 -0.20 0.44 24.72
C GLN A 471 0.34 1.88 24.53
N ILE A 472 1.44 2.03 23.80
CA ILE A 472 2.25 3.25 23.70
C ILE A 472 1.47 4.37 23.01
N ASP A 473 0.83 4.11 21.86
CA ASP A 473 0.03 5.10 21.11
C ASP A 473 -1.12 5.76 21.93
N SER A 474 -1.53 5.11 23.01
CA SER A 474 -2.60 5.55 23.90
C SER A 474 -2.10 6.41 25.06
N LEU A 475 -0.77 6.56 25.21
CA LEU A 475 -0.14 7.40 26.22
C LEU A 475 0.08 8.83 25.71
N ALA A 476 0.18 9.79 26.63
CA ALA A 476 0.70 11.12 26.30
C ALA A 476 2.17 11.02 25.86
N LEU A 477 2.60 11.89 24.94
CA LEU A 477 3.93 11.83 24.32
C LEU A 477 5.08 11.71 25.34
N ASP A 478 5.08 12.49 26.41
CA ASP A 478 6.10 12.43 27.47
C ASP A 478 6.20 11.03 28.11
N LYS A 479 5.06 10.35 28.25
CA LYS A 479 4.99 8.98 28.78
C LYS A 479 5.39 7.93 27.75
N GLN A 480 5.12 8.15 26.46
CA GLN A 480 5.61 7.28 25.39
C GLN A 480 7.14 7.22 25.41
N ILE A 481 7.77 8.40 25.42
CA ILE A 481 9.24 8.54 25.49
C ILE A 481 9.78 7.89 26.78
N ALA A 482 9.13 8.13 27.92
CA ALA A 482 9.54 7.54 29.19
C ALA A 482 9.42 6.01 29.22
N ALA A 483 8.41 5.42 28.57
CA ALA A 483 8.23 3.97 28.50
C ALA A 483 9.38 3.29 27.74
N VAL A 484 9.81 3.90 26.62
CA VAL A 484 10.98 3.46 25.83
C VAL A 484 12.25 3.59 26.66
N ASP A 485 12.53 4.79 27.19
CA ASP A 485 13.75 5.09 27.94
C ASP A 485 13.90 4.16 29.15
N HIS A 486 12.84 3.98 29.94
CA HIS A 486 12.88 3.18 31.15
C HIS A 486 13.07 1.68 30.85
N GLY A 487 12.51 1.17 29.75
CA GLY A 487 12.75 -0.20 29.31
C GLY A 487 14.21 -0.45 28.94
N LEU A 488 14.79 0.46 28.17
CA LEU A 488 16.20 0.41 27.75
C LEU A 488 17.15 0.56 28.95
N ASP A 489 16.89 1.50 29.86
CA ASP A 489 17.66 1.69 31.08
C ASP A 489 17.63 0.45 31.98
N ALA A 490 16.45 -0.16 32.19
CA ALA A 490 16.31 -1.36 33.03
C ALA A 490 17.13 -2.55 32.48
N LEU A 491 17.05 -2.80 31.17
CA LEU A 491 17.83 -3.86 30.52
C LEU A 491 19.34 -3.55 30.56
N GLY A 492 19.71 -2.28 30.32
CA GLY A 492 21.09 -1.82 30.39
C GLY A 492 21.69 -1.94 31.80
N ALA A 493 20.92 -1.63 32.84
CA ALA A 493 21.33 -1.77 34.24
C ALA A 493 21.61 -3.22 34.65
N LEU A 494 20.97 -4.18 33.97
CA LEU A 494 21.23 -5.62 34.14
C LEU A 494 22.46 -6.11 33.34
N GLY A 495 23.06 -5.23 32.52
CA GLY A 495 24.23 -5.52 31.70
C GLY A 495 23.91 -6.09 30.32
N PHE A 496 22.64 -6.07 29.90
CA PHE A 496 22.26 -6.51 28.56
C PHE A 496 22.60 -5.46 27.51
N GLN A 497 23.12 -5.91 26.37
CA GLN A 497 23.30 -5.06 25.20
C GLN A 497 22.04 -5.15 24.34
N VAL A 498 21.32 -4.05 24.19
CA VAL A 498 20.07 -3.98 23.46
C VAL A 498 20.30 -3.32 22.10
N TYR A 499 19.88 -3.99 21.03
CA TYR A 499 20.07 -3.54 19.65
C TYR A 499 18.78 -3.20 18.92
N GLY A 500 17.64 -3.64 19.43
CA GLY A 500 16.36 -3.30 18.83
C GLY A 500 15.21 -3.36 19.81
N PHE A 501 14.07 -2.94 19.31
CA PHE A 501 12.86 -2.70 20.07
C PHE A 501 11.67 -3.35 19.36
N GLY A 502 10.72 -3.89 20.10
CA GLY A 502 9.38 -4.20 19.60
C GLY A 502 8.38 -3.57 20.55
N ALA A 503 7.39 -2.83 20.06
CA ALA A 503 6.41 -2.19 20.93
C ALA A 503 5.38 -3.20 21.44
N PRO A 504 4.98 -3.11 22.73
CA PRO A 504 3.76 -3.73 23.22
C PRO A 504 2.59 -3.47 22.29
N ARG A 505 1.81 -4.51 21.96
CA ARG A 505 0.60 -4.39 21.12
C ARG A 505 0.85 -3.71 19.76
N ASN A 506 2.07 -3.78 19.23
CA ASN A 506 2.48 -3.15 17.97
C ASN A 506 2.27 -1.61 17.94
N SER A 507 2.20 -0.98 19.11
CA SER A 507 1.61 0.37 19.28
C SER A 507 2.62 1.53 19.19
N ILE A 508 3.64 1.42 18.33
CA ILE A 508 4.69 2.44 18.24
C ILE A 508 4.22 3.69 17.47
N THR A 509 4.54 4.87 17.98
CA THR A 509 4.33 6.17 17.32
C THR A 509 5.59 6.65 16.61
N ASP A 510 5.46 7.63 15.72
CA ASP A 510 6.61 8.24 15.04
C ASP A 510 7.59 8.89 16.03
N GLU A 511 7.08 9.59 17.05
CA GLU A 511 7.92 10.21 18.07
C GLU A 511 8.61 9.18 18.98
N ALA A 512 7.93 8.07 19.31
CA ALA A 512 8.56 6.98 20.04
C ALA A 512 9.64 6.28 19.19
N ARG A 513 9.41 6.14 17.87
CA ARG A 513 10.41 5.59 16.94
C ARG A 513 11.62 6.51 16.78
N ASP A 514 11.40 7.82 16.70
CA ASP A 514 12.49 8.82 16.72
C ASP A 514 13.38 8.63 17.96
N ARG A 515 12.77 8.33 19.11
CA ARG A 515 13.51 8.07 20.34
C ARG A 515 14.39 6.82 20.25
N LEU A 516 13.97 5.78 19.54
CA LEU A 516 14.81 4.61 19.27
C LEU A 516 16.06 4.97 18.48
N MET A 517 15.95 5.91 17.52
CA MET A 517 17.08 6.42 16.76
C MET A 517 18.05 7.22 17.65
N GLU A 518 17.53 8.00 18.60
CA GLU A 518 18.34 8.75 19.57
C GLU A 518 19.10 7.83 20.54
N TRP A 519 18.52 6.68 20.87
CA TRP A 519 19.18 5.58 21.59
C TRP A 519 20.12 4.74 20.73
N ASN A 520 20.18 5.04 19.43
CA ASN A 520 21.06 4.38 18.48
C ASN A 520 20.76 2.87 18.30
N LEU A 521 19.48 2.51 18.34
CA LEU A 521 19.04 1.14 18.05
C LEU A 521 19.19 0.82 16.55
N GLU A 522 19.49 -0.44 16.26
CA GLU A 522 19.68 -0.97 14.90
C GLU A 522 18.35 -1.26 14.20
N TYR A 523 17.29 -1.64 14.92
CA TYR A 523 16.01 -1.96 14.30
C TYR A 523 14.79 -1.69 15.21
N ASP A 524 13.64 -1.48 14.56
CA ASP A 524 12.29 -1.47 15.10
C ASP A 524 11.51 -2.68 14.56
N GLY A 525 11.10 -3.58 15.45
CA GLY A 525 10.36 -4.80 15.14
C GLY A 525 8.86 -4.69 15.42
N SER A 526 8.31 -3.49 15.55
CA SER A 526 6.94 -3.28 16.03
C SER A 526 5.85 -3.50 14.98
N ALA A 527 6.21 -3.52 13.69
CA ALA A 527 5.25 -3.65 12.60
C ALA A 527 4.87 -5.11 12.33
N ALA A 528 3.67 -5.36 11.79
CA ALA A 528 3.17 -6.70 11.50
C ALA A 528 2.37 -6.74 10.21
N TYR A 529 2.37 -7.87 9.51
CA TYR A 529 1.58 -8.07 8.29
C TYR A 529 1.34 -9.56 7.99
N ASP A 530 0.38 -9.87 7.12
CA ASP A 530 0.17 -11.23 6.60
C ASP A 530 0.57 -11.29 5.11
N PRO A 531 1.67 -11.99 4.75
CA PRO A 531 2.17 -12.02 3.37
C PRO A 531 1.23 -12.71 2.37
N LEU A 532 0.14 -13.34 2.84
CA LEU A 532 -0.91 -13.89 1.98
C LEU A 532 -1.96 -12.86 1.56
N SER A 533 -2.14 -11.78 2.30
CA SER A 533 -3.15 -10.75 2.03
C SER A 533 -2.57 -9.35 1.80
N SER A 534 -1.44 -9.04 2.45
CA SER A 534 -0.78 -7.74 2.40
C SER A 534 0.70 -7.88 2.09
N PHE A 535 1.37 -6.75 1.86
CA PHE A 535 2.82 -6.71 1.70
C PHE A 535 3.43 -5.57 2.51
N MET A 536 4.28 -5.93 3.49
CA MET A 536 5.09 -4.97 4.22
C MET A 536 6.56 -5.36 4.08
N ASP A 537 7.33 -4.48 3.46
CA ASP A 537 8.76 -4.68 3.22
C ASP A 537 9.57 -4.33 4.49
N VAL A 538 10.76 -4.92 4.58
CA VAL A 538 11.80 -4.37 5.45
C VAL A 538 12.26 -3.04 4.85
N GLN A 539 12.21 -1.96 5.64
CA GLN A 539 12.42 -0.62 5.11
C GLN A 539 13.14 0.30 6.11
N TYR A 540 13.79 1.33 5.59
CA TYR A 540 14.28 2.41 6.43
C TYR A 540 13.19 3.45 6.67
N VAL A 541 12.93 3.75 7.95
CA VAL A 541 12.07 4.86 8.34
C VAL A 541 12.94 6.01 8.84
N GLY A 542 12.76 7.18 8.23
CA GLY A 542 13.46 8.41 8.60
C GLY A 542 12.87 9.07 9.85
N HIS A 543 13.66 9.92 10.49
CA HIS A 543 13.22 10.68 11.66
C HIS A 543 12.06 11.62 11.29
N SER A 544 10.97 11.62 12.06
CA SER A 544 9.73 12.35 11.73
C SER A 544 9.94 13.87 11.56
N GLN A 545 10.82 14.45 12.36
CA GLN A 545 11.22 15.87 12.31
C GLN A 545 12.35 16.17 11.31
N GLY A 546 12.64 15.28 10.36
CA GLY A 546 13.61 15.52 9.27
C GLY A 546 15.08 15.57 9.70
N LYS A 547 15.44 15.02 10.88
CA LYS A 547 16.85 14.83 11.24
C LYS A 547 17.48 13.77 10.32
N GLN A 548 18.80 13.88 10.11
CA GLN A 548 19.59 12.88 9.36
C GLN A 548 19.79 11.60 10.17
N ALA A 549 18.69 10.92 10.51
CA ALA A 549 18.66 9.65 11.23
C ALA A 549 17.56 8.77 10.63
N ARG A 550 17.82 7.46 10.60
CA ARG A 550 16.88 6.44 10.14
C ARG A 550 17.04 5.16 10.95
N ILE A 551 15.95 4.41 11.09
CA ILE A 551 15.95 3.08 11.70
C ILE A 551 15.44 2.06 10.68
N LEU A 552 15.91 0.81 10.80
CA LEU A 552 15.40 -0.29 10.00
C LEU A 552 14.13 -0.84 10.66
N VAL A 553 13.00 -0.80 9.97
CA VAL A 553 11.76 -1.46 10.41
C VAL A 553 11.73 -2.87 9.83
N ILE A 554 11.59 -3.87 10.70
CA ILE A 554 11.49 -5.30 10.33
C ILE A 554 10.15 -5.84 10.83
N PRO A 555 9.18 -6.03 9.94
CA PRO A 555 7.87 -6.51 10.36
C PRO A 555 7.89 -7.99 10.72
N PHE A 556 6.99 -8.40 11.62
CA PHE A 556 6.72 -9.80 11.90
C PHE A 556 5.44 -10.31 11.24
N ILE A 557 5.32 -11.63 11.20
CA ILE A 557 4.33 -12.32 10.38
C ILE A 557 3.11 -12.69 11.21
N MET A 558 1.94 -12.28 10.73
CA MET A 558 0.63 -12.65 11.27
C MET A 558 0.10 -13.92 10.60
N PRO A 559 -0.61 -14.81 11.31
CA PRO A 559 -0.90 -14.74 12.75
C PRO A 559 0.31 -15.22 13.59
N ASN A 560 0.57 -14.53 14.70
CA ASN A 560 1.46 -15.06 15.74
C ASN A 560 0.76 -16.18 16.54
N ASP A 561 1.40 -16.74 17.56
CA ASP A 561 0.78 -17.80 18.35
C ASP A 561 -0.41 -17.34 19.20
N TRP A 562 -0.44 -16.07 19.62
CA TRP A 562 -1.58 -15.50 20.33
C TRP A 562 -2.79 -15.36 19.41
N ASP A 563 -2.62 -14.71 18.25
CA ASP A 563 -3.69 -14.50 17.26
C ASP A 563 -4.28 -15.85 16.82
N ALA A 564 -3.39 -16.81 16.50
CA ALA A 564 -3.82 -18.13 16.05
C ALA A 564 -4.61 -18.88 17.13
N ARG A 565 -4.09 -18.93 18.37
CA ARG A 565 -4.63 -19.82 19.40
C ARG A 565 -5.78 -19.21 20.19
N TYR A 566 -5.76 -17.90 20.41
CA TYR A 566 -6.68 -17.22 21.32
C TYR A 566 -7.68 -16.33 20.61
N GLU A 567 -7.32 -15.64 19.53
CA GLU A 567 -8.29 -14.87 18.74
C GLU A 567 -9.03 -15.75 17.72
N ALA A 568 -8.29 -16.44 16.85
CA ALA A 568 -8.86 -17.27 15.79
C ALA A 568 -9.31 -18.66 16.29
N GLY A 569 -8.77 -19.12 17.43
CA GLY A 569 -9.11 -20.40 18.03
C GLY A 569 -8.70 -21.63 17.20
N ILE A 570 -7.74 -21.50 16.28
CA ILE A 570 -7.28 -22.60 15.42
C ILE A 570 -6.29 -23.50 16.15
N SER A 571 -6.24 -24.79 15.81
CA SER A 571 -5.40 -25.79 16.50
C SER A 571 -3.90 -25.59 16.26
N ALA A 572 -3.03 -26.16 17.12
CA ALA A 572 -1.58 -26.06 16.93
C ALA A 572 -1.07 -26.63 15.59
N PRO A 573 -1.60 -27.74 15.05
CA PRO A 573 -1.27 -28.20 13.69
C PRO A 573 -1.71 -27.23 12.58
N GLU A 574 -2.87 -26.58 12.73
CA GLU A 574 -3.34 -25.57 11.77
C GLU A 574 -2.49 -24.31 11.82
N MET A 575 -2.08 -23.88 13.02
CA MET A 575 -1.13 -22.79 13.25
C MET A 575 0.23 -23.08 12.60
N LEU A 576 0.79 -24.28 12.78
CA LEU A 576 2.02 -24.70 12.09
C LEU A 576 1.88 -24.59 10.57
N LYS A 577 0.76 -25.09 10.01
CA LYS A 577 0.50 -25.00 8.57
C LYS A 577 0.40 -23.55 8.11
N ALA A 578 -0.24 -22.69 8.89
CA ALA A 578 -0.36 -21.26 8.62
C ALA A 578 1.03 -20.58 8.55
N TRP A 579 1.93 -20.90 9.49
CA TRP A 579 3.30 -20.39 9.48
C TRP A 579 4.11 -20.89 8.28
N GLN A 580 3.99 -22.18 7.94
CA GLN A 580 4.69 -22.77 6.78
C GLN A 580 4.29 -22.11 5.46
N GLN A 581 2.99 -21.90 5.24
CA GLN A 581 2.47 -21.25 4.04
C GLN A 581 2.99 -19.83 3.87
N ARG A 582 3.13 -19.09 4.98
CA ARG A 582 3.64 -17.72 4.97
C ARG A 582 5.14 -17.66 4.74
N LEU A 583 5.89 -18.62 5.28
CA LEU A 583 7.32 -18.75 4.99
C LEU A 583 7.54 -19.06 3.50
N ASP A 584 6.78 -19.99 2.94
CA ASP A 584 6.83 -20.30 1.51
C ASP A 584 6.54 -19.06 0.67
N ARG A 585 5.53 -18.27 1.07
CA ARG A 585 5.22 -17.01 0.39
C ARG A 585 6.34 -15.98 0.49
N VAL A 586 6.96 -15.83 1.66
CA VAL A 586 8.12 -14.93 1.85
C VAL A 586 9.31 -15.35 0.98
N ILE A 587 9.55 -16.65 0.83
CA ILE A 587 10.58 -17.20 -0.07
C ILE A 587 10.24 -16.87 -1.54
N GLU A 588 8.98 -17.09 -1.96
CA GLU A 588 8.52 -16.76 -3.32
C GLU A 588 8.65 -15.27 -3.63
N LEU A 589 8.32 -14.41 -2.67
CA LEU A 589 8.49 -12.96 -2.76
C LEU A 589 9.96 -12.52 -2.62
N GLY A 590 10.88 -13.44 -2.30
CA GLY A 590 12.28 -13.14 -2.00
C GLY A 590 12.48 -11.98 -1.04
N GLU A 591 11.72 -12.00 0.05
CA GLU A 591 11.93 -11.11 1.19
C GLU A 591 13.18 -11.52 1.97
N PRO A 592 13.96 -10.57 2.50
CA PRO A 592 15.22 -10.89 3.18
C PRO A 592 15.02 -11.49 4.58
N VAL A 593 13.84 -11.31 5.18
CA VAL A 593 13.55 -11.67 6.57
C VAL A 593 12.15 -12.27 6.70
N PHE A 594 12.03 -13.30 7.53
CA PHE A 594 10.78 -13.82 8.06
C PHE A 594 10.86 -13.81 9.59
N VAL A 595 9.98 -13.11 10.29
CA VAL A 595 9.96 -13.12 11.76
C VAL A 595 8.70 -13.84 12.24
N LEU A 596 8.89 -15.02 12.84
CA LEU A 596 7.86 -15.69 13.61
C LEU A 596 7.84 -15.09 15.01
N ASP A 597 6.80 -14.34 15.31
CA ASP A 597 6.54 -13.82 16.65
C ASP A 597 5.75 -14.85 17.48
N ILE A 598 6.15 -15.05 18.74
CA ILE A 598 5.51 -15.97 19.67
C ILE A 598 5.64 -15.47 21.11
N HIS A 599 4.78 -15.94 22.00
CA HIS A 599 4.80 -15.55 23.41
C HIS A 599 5.35 -16.66 24.29
N GLN A 600 6.17 -16.31 25.27
CA GLN A 600 6.80 -17.30 26.15
C GLN A 600 5.79 -18.20 26.89
N TRP A 601 4.65 -17.63 27.28
CA TRP A 601 3.61 -18.34 28.04
C TRP A 601 2.70 -19.23 27.17
N SER A 602 2.58 -18.93 25.87
CA SER A 602 1.80 -19.69 24.89
C SER A 602 2.66 -20.74 24.21
N ALA A 603 3.85 -20.37 23.72
CA ALA A 603 4.77 -21.27 23.03
C ALA A 603 5.31 -22.38 23.94
N SER A 604 5.38 -22.17 25.26
CA SER A 604 5.80 -23.20 26.20
C SER A 604 4.73 -24.28 26.48
N GLN A 605 3.50 -24.12 25.98
CA GLN A 605 2.45 -25.14 26.14
C GLN A 605 2.78 -26.37 25.26
N PRO A 606 2.51 -27.62 25.71
CA PRO A 606 3.00 -28.83 25.05
C PRO A 606 2.72 -28.92 23.54
N ASP A 607 1.50 -28.61 23.12
CA ASP A 607 1.09 -28.72 21.72
C ASP A 607 1.72 -27.60 20.87
N ASN A 608 1.78 -26.37 21.39
CA ASN A 608 2.40 -25.23 20.72
C ASN A 608 3.93 -25.40 20.63
N LEU A 609 4.56 -25.95 21.67
CA LEU A 609 6.00 -26.26 21.70
C LEU A 609 6.35 -27.31 20.64
N THR A 610 5.46 -28.28 20.42
CA THR A 610 5.58 -29.28 19.35
C THR A 610 5.48 -28.62 17.97
N ALA A 611 4.48 -27.75 17.77
CA ALA A 611 4.34 -26.98 16.52
C ALA A 611 5.57 -26.10 16.23
N LEU A 612 6.11 -25.40 17.24
CA LEU A 612 7.32 -24.59 17.11
C LEU A 612 8.54 -25.44 16.72
N ARG A 613 8.71 -26.61 17.35
CA ARG A 613 9.78 -27.56 17.00
C ARG A 613 9.68 -28.01 15.54
N ASP A 614 8.47 -28.35 15.11
CA ASP A 614 8.23 -28.81 13.74
C ASP A 614 8.39 -27.68 12.72
N PHE A 615 8.05 -26.44 13.09
CA PHE A 615 8.34 -25.26 12.28
C PHE A 615 9.86 -25.04 12.14
N ILE A 616 10.63 -25.09 13.23
CA ILE A 616 12.10 -24.99 13.20
C ILE A 616 12.70 -26.05 12.26
N ARG A 617 12.21 -27.28 12.33
CA ARG A 617 12.66 -28.38 11.46
C ARG A 617 12.24 -28.18 10.00
N TYR A 618 11.05 -27.63 9.76
CA TYR A 618 10.60 -27.22 8.44
C TYR A 618 11.57 -26.20 7.84
N VAL A 619 11.89 -25.13 8.59
CA VAL A 619 12.85 -24.09 8.17
C VAL A 619 14.21 -24.71 7.83
N LYS A 620 14.76 -25.58 8.70
CA LYS A 620 16.04 -26.25 8.43
C LYS A 620 16.03 -27.17 7.21
N SER A 621 14.85 -27.65 6.80
CA SER A 621 14.70 -28.47 5.59
C SER A 621 14.73 -27.64 4.29
N ARG A 622 14.61 -26.31 4.41
CA ARG A 622 14.65 -25.36 3.29
C ARG A 622 16.08 -24.86 3.07
N PRO A 623 16.75 -25.20 1.96
CA PRO A 623 18.09 -24.66 1.67
C PRO A 623 18.10 -23.14 1.49
N GLU A 624 16.95 -22.55 1.18
CA GLU A 624 16.74 -21.11 1.01
C GLU A 624 16.67 -20.38 2.35
N CYS A 625 16.66 -21.06 3.50
CA CYS A 625 16.46 -20.44 4.80
C CYS A 625 17.67 -20.62 5.73
N ARG A 626 17.84 -19.65 6.63
CA ARG A 626 18.72 -19.76 7.79
C ARG A 626 18.04 -19.23 9.05
N LEU A 627 18.25 -19.89 10.18
CA LEU A 627 17.75 -19.44 11.48
C LEU A 627 18.80 -18.56 12.15
N VAL A 628 18.42 -17.32 12.48
CA VAL A 628 19.32 -16.28 13.02
C VAL A 628 18.60 -15.43 14.06
N THR A 629 19.34 -14.62 14.81
CA THR A 629 18.71 -13.60 15.68
C THR A 629 18.18 -12.43 14.86
N LEU A 630 17.35 -11.58 15.47
CA LEU A 630 16.72 -10.47 14.78
C LEU A 630 17.74 -9.40 14.36
N ARG A 631 18.78 -9.17 15.16
CA ARG A 631 19.91 -8.31 14.77
C ARG A 631 20.71 -8.87 13.59
N GLU A 632 20.94 -10.19 13.55
CA GLU A 632 21.60 -10.81 12.41
C GLU A 632 20.75 -10.69 11.14
N ALA A 633 19.44 -10.86 11.26
CA ALA A 633 18.49 -10.61 10.19
C ALA A 633 18.45 -9.11 9.78
N ALA A 634 18.54 -8.18 10.73
CA ALA A 634 18.62 -6.74 10.47
C ALA A 634 19.84 -6.37 9.63
N ARG A 635 21.00 -6.95 9.96
CA ARG A 635 22.23 -6.75 9.19
C ARG A 635 22.13 -7.31 7.78
N HIS A 636 21.56 -8.51 7.65
CA HIS A 636 21.29 -9.08 6.34
C HIS A 636 20.34 -8.24 5.50
N ALA A 637 19.26 -7.74 6.09
CA ALA A 637 18.33 -6.88 5.40
C ALA A 637 18.98 -5.56 4.97
N ARG A 638 19.87 -4.97 5.77
CA ARG A 638 20.66 -3.80 5.36
C ARG A 638 21.57 -4.10 4.17
N GLU A 639 22.27 -5.23 4.18
CA GLU A 639 23.07 -5.67 3.02
C GLU A 639 22.21 -5.86 1.75
N VAL A 640 20.95 -6.21 1.90
CA VAL A 640 19.99 -6.29 0.79
C VAL A 640 19.54 -4.89 0.38
N LEU A 641 19.06 -4.04 1.30
CA LEU A 641 18.52 -2.72 0.99
C LEU A 641 19.57 -1.72 0.50
N ASP A 642 20.76 -1.70 1.10
CA ASP A 642 21.83 -0.76 0.78
C ASP A 642 22.44 -1.02 -0.61
N ARG A 643 22.13 -2.17 -1.24
CA ARG A 643 22.43 -2.40 -2.66
C ARG A 643 21.58 -1.52 -3.58
N TYR A 644 20.43 -1.04 -3.12
CA TYR A 644 19.40 -0.40 -3.95
C TYR A 644 19.06 1.02 -3.50
N GLU A 645 19.11 1.28 -2.20
CA GLU A 645 18.87 2.59 -1.61
C GLU A 645 20.20 3.32 -1.39
N LEU A 646 20.28 4.61 -1.78
CA LEU A 646 21.50 5.38 -1.55
C LEU A 646 21.81 5.38 -0.04
N PRO A 647 23.04 5.06 0.37
CA PRO A 647 23.38 4.99 1.79
C PRO A 647 23.37 6.40 2.39
N ALA A 648 22.29 6.77 3.07
CA ALA A 648 22.35 7.75 4.14
C ALA A 648 22.98 7.08 5.37
N PRO A 649 23.82 7.78 6.16
CA PRO A 649 24.41 7.19 7.35
C PRO A 649 23.30 6.66 8.27
N THR A 650 23.37 5.38 8.62
CA THR A 650 22.44 4.80 9.60
C THR A 650 22.94 5.16 11.00
N SER A 651 22.04 5.33 11.98
CA SER A 651 22.41 5.66 13.37
C SER A 651 23.50 4.70 13.88
N GLY A 652 23.34 3.39 13.59
CA GLY A 652 24.29 2.33 13.95
C GLY A 652 25.72 2.45 13.41
N ASP A 653 25.98 3.28 12.40
CA ASP A 653 27.32 3.43 11.80
C ASP A 653 28.23 4.41 12.55
N GLN A 654 27.71 5.18 13.52
CA GLN A 654 28.48 6.30 14.11
C GLN A 654 28.82 6.21 15.60
N LYS A 655 28.34 5.20 16.36
CA LYS A 655 28.81 4.86 17.71
C LYS A 655 28.15 3.56 18.20
N PRO A 656 28.76 2.82 19.13
CA PRO A 656 28.04 1.79 19.89
C PRO A 656 26.87 2.42 20.68
N PRO A 657 25.82 1.65 21.04
CA PRO A 657 24.76 2.12 21.94
C PRO A 657 25.38 2.80 23.17
N LEU A 658 24.86 3.97 23.55
CA LEU A 658 25.42 4.71 24.68
C LEU A 658 25.35 3.82 25.93
N PRO A 659 26.46 3.64 26.68
CA PRO A 659 26.36 3.02 27.99
C PRO A 659 25.40 3.85 28.84
N ALA A 660 24.54 3.18 29.60
CA ALA A 660 23.60 3.81 30.52
C ALA A 660 24.28 4.97 31.28
N PRO A 661 23.63 6.13 31.43
CA PRO A 661 24.20 7.21 32.22
C PRO A 661 24.53 6.65 33.62
N GLN A 662 25.79 6.82 34.07
CA GLN A 662 26.19 6.43 35.42
C GLN A 662 25.40 7.26 36.43
N VAL A 663 24.24 6.76 36.86
CA VAL A 663 23.50 7.32 37.98
C VAL A 663 24.32 7.02 39.23
N GLN A 664 25.04 8.03 39.73
CA GLN A 664 25.61 7.98 41.07
C GLN A 664 24.46 7.84 42.06
N PHE A 665 24.29 6.65 42.63
CA PHE A 665 23.44 6.46 43.80
C PHE A 665 23.97 7.35 44.92
N VAL A 666 23.27 8.46 45.20
CA VAL A 666 23.42 9.19 46.44
C VAL A 666 22.76 8.34 47.53
N THR A 667 23.57 7.54 48.22
CA THR A 667 23.18 6.87 49.46
C THR A 667 23.02 7.92 50.56
N GLY A 668 21.82 8.48 50.66
CA GLY A 668 21.44 9.41 51.73
C GLY A 668 20.41 8.76 52.64
N VAL A 669 20.89 8.09 53.69
CA VAL A 669 20.08 7.72 54.85
C VAL A 669 19.63 8.99 55.57
N GLN A 670 18.31 9.14 55.75
CA GLN A 670 17.71 9.48 57.05
C GLN A 670 16.25 9.04 57.10
#